data_AF-A0A3A6UFV0-F1
#
_entry.id   AF-A0A3A6UFV0-F1
#
_cell.length_a   1.000
_cell.length_b   1.000
_cell.length_c   1.000
_cell.angle_alpha   90.00
_cell.angle_beta   90.00
_cell.angle_gamma   90.00
#
_symmetry.space_group_name_H-M   'P 1'
#
loop_
_entity.id
_entity.type
_entity.pdbx_description
1 polymer ?
#
loop_
_entity_poly.entity_id
_entity_poly.type
_entity_poly.pdbx_seq_one_letter_code
_entity_poly.pdbx_strand_id
1 'polypeptide(L)'
;MPIPLLNFKHFQNDNSVFRSTTHHNHMVSRGTFPGNPKTWFAKVCSDPASARNEVLAQEFFRLIIPHQPETLIAKDEAQNNYYVYSEEVEGFKNLPYGQGKSFEDGTFTGLGQAVFVSVFLQEVDLKNGNIGLDKDGRVIKIDGDQCIVSMLGVDQRFDLTPKVIDSLPRPVDFATNNWLDYKGGYFSLQRILQPTITNNEAFRSEVNQAMLKICLIPDEYIERFVSAYIPDGHKPDKQGYIDLIKSRRDVLRLSAVKNESFRNYLSEPAAQEDAKHFMEHMRSFKSGGEPVLASQQERSQLTIDLALQNLKLETAFIQQSEKVVTVKNAVEKEAFADQENELAMVFRFQMEMKKQAQLSDSSFISIISRSSQASAEKTAYQNFLNKSVNPAMEKCFAALVRNDLKQLEQVLAEFPNNEKWSAFNLQESEVAKAQMDAIKRLIEERVFIRGKILPVLEQCKDAIDKKDIPAALQALSAFPPDKDMSKTTSISSGLKGQIIEMKQDAIESLNVIAQQSPISTPVIDDAEKVESGYSPLLVEITKQIEALESEHCEDLPKLEMHLTTVNDCLDTVEFLISERIKQHGASEDPLELSSLEELRSRLQKIKKTDENALNAYPKDNAEITQTETQPSQVLPQTSNNTNPAKRTIKSDYDVDSENKVTKIGEDRPGFKPE
;
A
#
# COMPACT_ATOMS: atom_id res chain seq x y z
N MET A 1 -24.07 24.99 -29.95
CA MET A 1 -25.15 24.41 -30.79
C MET A 1 -24.63 23.09 -31.34
N PRO A 2 -25.49 22.06 -31.54
CA PRO A 2 -25.04 20.82 -32.16
C PRO A 2 -24.53 21.07 -33.58
N ILE A 3 -23.54 20.29 -34.02
CA ILE A 3 -22.99 20.37 -35.37
C ILE A 3 -24.10 20.09 -36.39
N PRO A 4 -24.07 20.76 -37.56
CA PRO A 4 -25.06 20.53 -38.60
C PRO A 4 -25.09 19.07 -39.04
N LEU A 5 -26.29 18.50 -39.13
CA LEU A 5 -26.49 17.19 -39.76
C LEU A 5 -26.52 17.39 -41.27
N LEU A 6 -25.50 16.90 -41.97
CA LEU A 6 -25.44 17.02 -43.42
C LEU A 6 -26.52 16.16 -44.08
N ASN A 7 -26.92 16.54 -45.29
CA ASN A 7 -27.84 15.75 -46.09
C ASN A 7 -27.05 14.81 -47.00
N PHE A 8 -27.20 13.49 -46.81
CA PHE A 8 -26.49 12.48 -47.60
C PHE A 8 -26.69 12.65 -49.12
N LYS A 9 -27.85 13.17 -49.56
CA LYS A 9 -28.14 13.41 -50.99
C LYS A 9 -27.18 14.38 -51.67
N HIS A 10 -26.46 15.19 -50.89
CA HIS A 10 -25.46 16.11 -51.42
C HIS A 10 -24.09 15.47 -51.56
N PHE A 11 -23.87 14.26 -51.06
CA PHE A 11 -22.61 13.56 -51.20
C PHE A 11 -22.42 13.05 -52.63
N GLN A 12 -21.34 13.49 -53.28
CA GLN A 12 -20.99 13.11 -54.65
C GLN A 12 -19.96 11.98 -54.61
N ASN A 13 -20.45 10.75 -54.77
CA ASN A 13 -19.62 9.55 -54.83
C ASN A 13 -18.79 9.53 -56.13
N ASP A 14 -17.50 9.24 -56.03
CA ASP A 14 -16.60 9.15 -57.19
C ASP A 14 -16.63 7.80 -57.93
N ASN A 15 -17.53 6.89 -57.52
CA ASN A 15 -17.72 5.52 -58.01
C ASN A 15 -16.49 4.61 -57.84
N SER A 16 -15.49 5.00 -57.05
CA SER A 16 -14.40 4.10 -56.68
C SER A 16 -14.89 3.12 -55.59
N VAL A 17 -14.95 1.83 -55.90
CA VAL A 17 -15.28 0.80 -54.91
C VAL A 17 -14.04 0.53 -54.07
N PHE A 18 -13.95 1.15 -52.91
CA PHE A 18 -12.90 0.86 -51.94
C PHE A 18 -13.34 -0.30 -51.04
N ARG A 19 -12.62 -1.42 -51.08
CA ARG A 19 -12.84 -2.52 -50.13
C ARG A 19 -11.96 -2.27 -48.91
N SER A 20 -12.59 -2.12 -47.74
CA SER A 20 -11.87 -2.09 -46.47
C SER A 20 -10.94 -3.30 -46.36
N THR A 21 -9.74 -3.11 -45.82
CA THR A 21 -8.80 -4.20 -45.53
C THR A 21 -9.24 -5.05 -44.34
N THR A 22 -10.27 -4.64 -43.60
CA THR A 22 -10.85 -5.42 -42.49
C THR A 22 -12.04 -6.26 -42.99
N HIS A 23 -12.12 -7.52 -42.56
CA HIS A 23 -13.07 -8.53 -43.07
C HIS A 23 -14.56 -8.26 -42.76
N HIS A 24 -14.97 -7.07 -42.29
CA HIS A 24 -16.35 -6.79 -41.84
C HIS A 24 -16.98 -5.58 -42.55
N ASN A 25 -17.88 -5.91 -43.49
CA ASN A 25 -19.21 -5.36 -43.83
C ASN A 25 -19.56 -3.86 -43.85
N HIS A 26 -18.70 -2.89 -43.57
CA HIS A 26 -19.09 -1.49 -43.77
C HIS A 26 -18.95 -1.10 -45.25
N MET A 27 -20.05 -0.72 -45.88
CA MET A 27 -20.02 -0.07 -47.19
C MET A 27 -19.36 1.30 -47.00
N VAL A 28 -18.11 1.42 -47.46
CA VAL A 28 -17.36 2.68 -47.46
C VAL A 28 -17.42 3.25 -48.87
N SER A 29 -17.80 4.51 -49.00
CA SER A 29 -17.77 5.23 -50.29
C SER A 29 -16.90 6.48 -50.20
N ARG A 30 -16.15 6.77 -51.25
CA ARG A 30 -15.29 7.95 -51.35
C ARG A 30 -15.99 9.03 -52.18
N GLY A 31 -15.83 10.29 -51.79
CA GLY A 31 -16.49 11.38 -52.50
C GLY A 31 -16.30 12.76 -51.88
N THR A 32 -17.06 13.72 -52.36
CA THR A 32 -16.97 15.14 -51.96
C THR A 32 -18.35 15.74 -51.68
N PHE A 33 -18.38 16.86 -50.95
CA PHE A 33 -19.57 17.69 -50.83
C PHE A 33 -19.45 18.95 -51.70
N PRO A 34 -20.55 19.43 -52.33
CA PRO A 34 -20.56 20.70 -53.05
C PRO A 34 -20.04 21.85 -52.18
N GLY A 35 -19.05 22.58 -52.69
CA GLY A 35 -18.46 23.73 -51.99
C GLY A 35 -17.50 23.37 -50.85
N ASN A 36 -17.24 22.09 -50.59
CA ASN A 36 -16.20 21.64 -49.67
C ASN A 36 -15.03 21.03 -50.48
N PRO A 37 -13.81 21.56 -50.39
CA PRO A 37 -12.67 21.08 -51.17
C PRO A 37 -12.12 19.73 -50.68
N LYS A 38 -12.53 19.24 -49.50
CA LYS A 38 -12.04 18.00 -48.92
C LYS A 38 -12.70 16.77 -49.53
N THR A 39 -11.93 15.69 -49.59
CA THR A 39 -12.43 14.34 -49.90
C THR A 39 -12.80 13.61 -48.61
N TRP A 40 -13.84 12.80 -48.67
CA TRP A 40 -14.40 12.10 -47.51
C TRP A 40 -14.62 10.63 -47.81
N PHE A 41 -14.42 9.79 -46.79
CA PHE A 41 -14.87 8.41 -46.74
C PHE A 41 -16.14 8.32 -45.89
N ALA A 42 -17.24 7.87 -46.49
CA ALA A 42 -18.53 7.71 -45.83
C ALA A 42 -18.76 6.27 -45.40
N LYS A 43 -18.88 6.04 -44.09
CA LYS A 43 -19.26 4.77 -43.46
C LYS A 43 -20.76 4.81 -43.12
N VAL A 44 -21.52 3.84 -43.63
CA VAL A 44 -22.94 3.70 -43.25
C VAL A 44 -23.06 3.20 -41.81
N CYS A 45 -23.94 3.83 -41.04
CA CYS A 45 -24.27 3.46 -39.67
C CYS A 45 -25.79 3.46 -39.49
N SER A 46 -26.36 2.28 -39.22
CA SER A 46 -27.81 2.12 -39.05
C SER A 46 -28.31 2.61 -37.69
N ASP A 47 -27.43 2.65 -36.68
CA ASP A 47 -27.76 3.11 -35.35
C ASP A 47 -27.30 4.58 -35.16
N PRO A 48 -28.24 5.52 -34.91
CA PRO A 48 -27.90 6.91 -34.67
C PRO A 48 -26.96 7.12 -33.49
N ALA A 49 -27.08 6.29 -32.44
CA ALA A 49 -26.27 6.41 -31.24
C ALA A 49 -24.81 6.04 -31.52
N SER A 50 -24.60 4.90 -32.19
CA SER A 50 -23.28 4.48 -32.65
C SER A 50 -22.63 5.50 -33.60
N ALA A 51 -23.38 6.09 -34.53
CA ALA A 51 -22.85 7.12 -35.44
C ALA A 51 -22.39 8.39 -34.68
N ARG A 52 -23.17 8.83 -33.70
CA ARG A 52 -22.84 10.01 -32.87
C ARG A 52 -21.66 9.75 -31.94
N ASN A 53 -21.54 8.52 -31.42
CA ASN A 53 -20.40 8.09 -30.62
C ASN A 53 -19.11 8.08 -31.43
N GLU A 54 -19.14 7.51 -32.63
CA GLU A 54 -17.99 7.48 -33.51
C GLU A 54 -17.49 8.90 -33.83
N VAL A 55 -18.40 9.83 -34.14
CA VAL A 55 -18.06 11.23 -34.43
C VAL A 55 -17.48 11.91 -33.19
N LEU A 56 -18.10 11.77 -32.02
CA LEU A 56 -17.59 12.35 -30.77
C LEU A 56 -16.19 11.81 -30.45
N ALA A 57 -15.97 10.50 -30.59
CA ALA A 57 -14.69 9.88 -30.32
C ALA A 57 -13.59 10.37 -31.28
N GLN A 58 -13.85 10.36 -32.59
CA GLN A 58 -12.87 10.82 -33.59
C GLN A 58 -12.52 12.29 -33.43
N GLU A 59 -13.51 13.13 -33.17
CA GLU A 59 -13.26 14.55 -32.97
C GLU A 59 -12.51 14.80 -31.66
N PHE A 60 -12.66 13.93 -30.65
CA PHE A 60 -11.84 13.98 -29.44
C PHE A 60 -10.39 13.57 -29.73
N PHE A 61 -10.17 12.55 -30.58
CA PHE A 61 -8.82 12.26 -31.10
C PHE A 61 -8.22 13.48 -31.79
N ARG A 62 -8.97 14.19 -32.64
CA ARG A 62 -8.52 15.42 -33.32
C ARG A 62 -8.29 16.60 -32.39
N LEU A 63 -9.06 16.70 -31.30
CA LEU A 63 -8.81 17.69 -30.26
C LEU A 63 -7.43 17.46 -29.61
N ILE A 64 -7.09 16.23 -29.25
CA ILE A 64 -5.81 15.92 -28.60
C ILE A 64 -4.63 15.86 -29.59
N ILE A 65 -4.89 15.37 -30.80
CA ILE A 65 -3.91 15.06 -31.84
C ILE A 65 -4.31 15.83 -33.11
N PRO A 66 -3.79 17.06 -33.32
CA PRO A 66 -4.30 17.99 -34.34
C PRO A 66 -4.26 17.48 -35.78
N HIS A 67 -3.40 16.51 -36.10
CA HIS A 67 -3.27 15.94 -37.44
C HIS A 67 -4.24 14.78 -37.73
N GLN A 68 -5.12 14.40 -36.80
CA GLN A 68 -6.19 13.43 -37.08
C GLN A 68 -7.22 14.02 -38.05
N PRO A 69 -7.86 13.19 -38.89
CA PRO A 69 -8.83 13.65 -39.87
C PRO A 69 -10.08 14.24 -39.21
N GLU A 70 -10.66 15.27 -39.81
CA GLU A 70 -11.97 15.77 -39.41
C GLU A 70 -13.04 14.69 -39.62
N THR A 71 -14.00 14.61 -38.69
CA THR A 71 -15.13 13.69 -38.79
C THR A 71 -16.47 14.43 -38.75
N LEU A 72 -17.33 14.14 -39.72
CA LEU A 72 -18.66 14.75 -39.88
C LEU A 72 -19.76 13.68 -39.88
N ILE A 73 -21.01 14.14 -39.75
CA ILE A 73 -22.19 13.26 -39.75
C ILE A 73 -23.24 13.75 -40.75
N ALA A 74 -23.81 12.81 -41.50
CA ALA A 74 -25.00 13.05 -42.33
C ALA A 74 -26.11 12.06 -41.99
N LYS A 75 -27.32 12.41 -42.45
CA LYS A 75 -28.47 11.51 -42.44
C LYS A 75 -29.08 11.43 -43.83
N ASP A 76 -29.48 10.22 -44.20
CA ASP A 76 -30.41 10.00 -45.29
C ASP A 76 -31.82 9.87 -44.71
N GLU A 77 -32.62 10.92 -44.86
CA GLU A 77 -34.01 10.95 -44.39
C GLU A 77 -34.89 9.88 -45.07
N ALA A 78 -34.57 9.47 -46.31
CA ALA A 78 -35.41 8.52 -47.04
C ALA A 78 -35.22 7.08 -46.52
N GLN A 79 -33.98 6.72 -46.17
CA GLN A 79 -33.63 5.39 -45.65
C GLN A 79 -33.53 5.34 -44.13
N ASN A 80 -33.62 6.49 -43.47
CA ASN A 80 -33.38 6.67 -42.04
C ASN A 80 -32.01 6.12 -41.57
N ASN A 81 -31.01 6.20 -42.44
CA ASN A 81 -29.63 5.80 -42.16
C ASN A 81 -28.77 7.00 -41.80
N TYR A 82 -27.79 6.79 -40.93
CA TYR A 82 -26.74 7.76 -40.62
C TYR A 82 -25.47 7.40 -41.37
N TYR A 83 -24.64 8.41 -41.61
CA TYR A 83 -23.36 8.26 -42.26
C TYR A 83 -22.31 9.05 -41.48
N VAL A 84 -21.21 8.39 -41.15
CA VAL A 84 -20.03 9.02 -40.56
C VAL A 84 -19.04 9.27 -41.69
N TYR A 85 -18.55 10.50 -41.81
CA TYR A 85 -17.59 10.89 -42.83
C TYR A 85 -16.26 11.18 -42.17
N SER A 86 -15.21 10.46 -42.56
CA SER A 86 -13.84 10.79 -42.18
C SER A 86 -13.14 11.47 -43.34
N GLU A 87 -12.44 12.58 -43.09
CA GLU A 87 -11.59 13.24 -44.06
C GLU A 87 -10.52 12.27 -44.60
N GLU A 88 -10.30 12.27 -45.91
CA GLU A 88 -9.27 11.44 -46.52
C GLU A 88 -7.88 11.80 -46.00
N VAL A 89 -7.17 10.78 -45.54
CA VAL A 89 -5.79 10.91 -45.08
C VAL A 89 -4.84 10.52 -46.19
N GLU A 90 -4.04 11.49 -46.63
CA GLU A 90 -3.07 11.30 -47.71
C GLU A 90 -2.04 10.23 -47.33
N GLY A 91 -1.86 9.24 -48.22
CA GLY A 91 -0.90 8.16 -48.03
C GLY A 91 -1.23 7.19 -46.89
N PHE A 92 -2.50 7.16 -46.42
CA PHE A 92 -2.91 6.26 -45.34
C PHE A 92 -2.54 4.80 -45.63
N LYS A 93 -1.87 4.18 -44.67
CA LYS A 93 -1.49 2.76 -44.73
C LYS A 93 -1.59 2.12 -43.35
N ASN A 94 -1.86 0.82 -43.32
CA ASN A 94 -1.84 0.04 -42.08
C ASN A 94 -0.48 0.13 -41.38
N LEU A 95 -0.48 -0.05 -40.06
CA LEU A 95 0.76 -0.11 -39.29
C LEU A 95 1.61 -1.29 -39.80
N PRO A 96 2.91 -1.08 -40.11
CA PRO A 96 3.75 -2.10 -40.71
C PRO A 96 4.20 -3.16 -39.70
N TYR A 97 3.96 -4.43 -40.03
CA TYR A 97 4.51 -5.55 -39.27
C TYR A 97 6.04 -5.59 -39.36
N GLY A 98 6.70 -5.95 -38.26
CA GLY A 98 8.16 -6.10 -38.18
C GLY A 98 8.96 -4.79 -38.17
N GLN A 99 8.31 -3.63 -38.23
CA GLN A 99 8.96 -2.31 -38.20
C GLN A 99 8.74 -1.57 -36.86
N GLY A 100 8.45 -2.30 -35.78
CA GLY A 100 8.16 -1.70 -34.47
C GLY A 100 9.25 -0.79 -33.92
N LYS A 101 10.50 -0.98 -34.34
CA LYS A 101 11.64 -0.12 -33.96
C LYS A 101 11.49 1.31 -34.47
N SER A 102 10.77 1.51 -35.58
CA SER A 102 10.49 2.84 -36.13
C SER A 102 9.63 3.71 -35.21
N PHE A 103 8.87 3.11 -34.28
CA PHE A 103 8.19 3.88 -33.23
C PHE A 103 9.12 4.22 -32.05
N GLU A 104 10.20 3.46 -31.85
CA GLU A 104 11.16 3.68 -30.77
C GLU A 104 12.21 4.73 -31.13
N ASP A 105 12.56 4.85 -32.41
CA ASP A 105 13.55 5.80 -32.93
C ASP A 105 12.94 7.12 -33.46
N GLY A 106 11.61 7.26 -33.38
CA GLY A 106 10.88 8.45 -33.79
C GLY A 106 10.64 8.58 -35.30
N THR A 107 10.99 7.57 -36.11
CA THR A 107 10.64 7.53 -37.54
C THR A 107 9.13 7.54 -37.75
N PHE A 108 8.38 6.83 -36.88
CA PHE A 108 6.93 6.89 -36.79
C PHE A 108 6.54 7.51 -35.45
N THR A 109 5.62 8.47 -35.48
CA THR A 109 5.24 9.27 -34.31
C THR A 109 3.73 9.28 -34.09
N GLY A 110 3.29 9.66 -32.90
CA GLY A 110 1.89 9.77 -32.48
C GLY A 110 1.26 8.48 -31.95
N LEU A 111 2.03 7.37 -31.85
CA LEU A 111 1.51 6.11 -31.32
C LEU A 111 1.13 6.23 -29.84
N GLY A 112 1.99 6.85 -29.02
CA GLY A 112 1.74 7.04 -27.59
C GLY A 112 0.50 7.89 -27.35
N GLN A 113 0.33 8.96 -28.13
CA GLN A 113 -0.86 9.80 -28.06
C GLN A 113 -2.12 9.03 -28.46
N ALA A 114 -2.12 8.32 -29.59
CA ALA A 114 -3.28 7.58 -30.07
C ALA A 114 -3.69 6.47 -29.09
N VAL A 115 -2.72 5.69 -28.60
CA VAL A 115 -2.97 4.62 -27.62
C VAL A 115 -3.53 5.18 -26.32
N PHE A 116 -2.97 6.28 -25.81
CA PHE A 116 -3.45 6.88 -24.58
C PHE A 116 -4.88 7.41 -24.72
N VAL A 117 -5.17 8.12 -25.81
CA VAL A 117 -6.53 8.62 -26.09
C VAL A 117 -7.51 7.46 -26.26
N SER A 118 -7.12 6.35 -26.89
CA SER A 118 -7.94 5.14 -26.97
C SER A 118 -8.31 4.59 -25.58
N VAL A 119 -7.34 4.47 -24.67
CA VAL A 119 -7.61 4.02 -23.29
C VAL A 119 -8.47 5.04 -22.53
N PHE A 120 -8.19 6.34 -22.69
CA PHE A 120 -9.03 7.39 -22.12
C PHE A 120 -10.48 7.28 -22.62
N LEU A 121 -10.70 7.00 -23.90
CA LEU A 121 -12.04 6.87 -24.48
C LEU A 121 -12.62 5.47 -24.38
N GLN A 122 -12.09 4.53 -23.58
CA GLN A 122 -12.64 3.16 -23.47
C GLN A 122 -12.74 2.44 -24.82
N GLU A 123 -11.79 2.67 -25.72
CA GLU A 123 -11.66 1.88 -26.93
C GLU A 123 -11.39 0.41 -26.56
N VAL A 124 -12.07 -0.52 -27.23
CA VAL A 124 -11.87 -1.97 -27.01
C VAL A 124 -11.37 -2.69 -28.26
N ASP A 125 -11.43 -2.06 -29.42
CA ASP A 125 -11.11 -2.63 -30.74
C ASP A 125 -10.03 -1.82 -31.48
N LEU A 126 -8.98 -1.37 -30.77
CA LEU A 126 -7.81 -0.71 -31.35
C LEU A 126 -6.91 -1.68 -32.13
N LYS A 127 -7.34 -2.16 -33.29
CA LYS A 127 -6.58 -3.09 -34.14
C LYS A 127 -6.05 -2.43 -35.41
N ASN A 128 -5.06 -3.06 -36.04
CA ASN A 128 -4.59 -2.66 -37.38
C ASN A 128 -5.78 -2.66 -38.36
N GLY A 129 -5.89 -1.60 -39.17
CA GLY A 129 -7.08 -1.33 -39.99
C GLY A 129 -8.07 -0.33 -39.37
N ASN A 130 -8.06 -0.16 -38.04
CA ASN A 130 -8.74 0.93 -37.35
C ASN A 130 -7.77 2.09 -37.03
N ILE A 131 -6.46 1.79 -37.06
CA ILE A 131 -5.33 2.69 -36.85
C ILE A 131 -4.27 2.42 -37.92
N GLY A 132 -3.58 3.46 -38.37
CA GLY A 132 -2.59 3.41 -39.45
C GLY A 132 -1.60 4.58 -39.40
N LEU A 133 -0.85 4.76 -40.48
CA LEU A 133 0.09 5.86 -40.69
C LEU A 133 -0.36 6.72 -41.86
N ASP A 134 -0.16 8.03 -41.78
CA ASP A 134 -0.23 8.92 -42.94
C ASP A 134 1.06 8.86 -43.78
N LYS A 135 1.13 9.68 -44.84
CA LYS A 135 2.31 9.83 -45.71
C LYS A 135 3.59 10.26 -44.97
N ASP A 136 3.46 10.97 -43.85
CA ASP A 136 4.57 11.53 -43.07
C ASP A 136 5.01 10.57 -41.94
N GLY A 137 4.40 9.38 -41.85
CA GLY A 137 4.70 8.41 -40.79
C GLY A 137 4.07 8.74 -39.44
N ARG A 138 3.07 9.62 -39.40
CA ARG A 138 2.32 9.93 -38.18
C ARG A 138 1.14 8.98 -38.02
N VAL A 139 0.87 8.56 -36.79
CA VAL A 139 -0.22 7.65 -36.46
C VAL A 139 -1.58 8.34 -36.56
N ILE A 140 -2.51 7.64 -37.21
CA ILE A 140 -3.87 8.08 -37.52
C ILE A 140 -4.87 7.02 -37.03
N LYS A 141 -5.88 7.44 -36.27
CA LYS A 141 -7.04 6.63 -35.89
C LYS A 141 -8.20 7.00 -36.83
N ILE A 142 -8.86 6.01 -37.43
CA ILE A 142 -9.92 6.23 -38.43
C ILE A 142 -11.24 5.53 -38.12
N ASP A 143 -11.29 4.68 -37.09
CA ASP A 143 -12.52 4.05 -36.61
C ASP A 143 -12.71 4.34 -35.12
N GLY A 144 -13.93 4.62 -34.67
CA GLY A 144 -14.22 5.06 -33.31
C GLY A 144 -15.54 4.56 -32.76
N ASP A 145 -16.18 3.60 -33.45
CA ASP A 145 -17.48 3.04 -33.06
C ASP A 145 -17.43 2.19 -31.77
N GLN A 146 -16.26 1.62 -31.47
CA GLN A 146 -15.96 0.88 -30.24
C GLN A 146 -15.25 1.74 -29.19
N CYS A 147 -15.39 3.07 -29.25
CA CYS A 147 -15.05 3.99 -28.16
C CYS A 147 -16.28 4.31 -27.29
N ILE A 148 -16.01 4.68 -26.05
CA ILE A 148 -16.97 5.12 -25.03
C ILE A 148 -18.03 4.04 -24.80
N VAL A 149 -17.59 2.78 -24.82
CA VAL A 149 -18.47 1.61 -24.91
C VAL A 149 -19.34 1.42 -23.67
N SER A 150 -18.98 2.01 -22.53
CA SER A 150 -19.87 2.01 -21.36
C SER A 150 -21.19 2.73 -21.65
N MET A 151 -21.16 3.77 -22.51
CA MET A 151 -22.38 4.44 -22.96
C MET A 151 -23.20 3.56 -23.91
N LEU A 152 -22.58 2.59 -24.58
CA LEU A 152 -23.25 1.59 -25.41
C LEU A 152 -23.74 0.36 -24.61
N GLY A 153 -23.69 0.42 -23.27
CA GLY A 153 -24.17 -0.63 -22.37
C GLY A 153 -23.17 -1.76 -22.10
N VAL A 154 -21.89 -1.56 -22.44
CA VAL A 154 -20.83 -2.51 -22.10
C VAL A 154 -20.38 -2.29 -20.65
N ASP A 155 -20.72 -3.23 -19.78
CA ASP A 155 -20.32 -3.23 -18.37
C ASP A 155 -19.02 -4.03 -18.17
N GLN A 156 -17.89 -3.32 -18.26
CA GLN A 156 -16.53 -3.88 -18.13
C GLN A 156 -15.61 -2.90 -17.38
N ARG A 157 -14.42 -3.38 -17.01
CA ARG A 157 -13.44 -2.59 -16.26
C ARG A 157 -12.62 -1.67 -17.17
N PHE A 158 -12.77 -0.36 -16.98
CA PHE A 158 -12.08 0.68 -17.76
C PHE A 158 -11.32 1.69 -16.87
N ASP A 159 -10.90 1.26 -15.68
CA ASP A 159 -10.24 2.12 -14.71
C ASP A 159 -8.93 2.70 -15.27
N LEU A 160 -8.71 4.01 -15.13
CA LEU A 160 -7.47 4.67 -15.55
C LEU A 160 -6.43 4.66 -14.43
N THR A 161 -6.09 3.48 -13.91
CA THR A 161 -5.13 3.34 -12.80
C THR A 161 -3.69 3.67 -13.24
N PRO A 162 -2.77 3.99 -12.31
CA PRO A 162 -1.37 4.17 -12.65
C PRO A 162 -0.77 2.97 -13.39
N LYS A 163 -1.11 1.75 -12.95
CA LYS A 163 -0.67 0.49 -13.57
C LYS A 163 -1.14 0.34 -15.04
N VAL A 164 -2.36 0.76 -15.36
CA VAL A 164 -2.86 0.78 -16.74
C VAL A 164 -2.01 1.71 -17.61
N ILE A 165 -1.70 2.91 -17.08
CA ILE A 165 -0.91 3.92 -17.79
C ILE A 165 0.55 3.45 -17.99
N ASP A 166 1.18 2.87 -16.98
CA ASP A 166 2.56 2.37 -17.05
C ASP A 166 2.71 1.16 -17.99
N SER A 167 1.67 0.35 -18.13
CA SER A 167 1.69 -0.85 -18.99
C SER A 167 1.43 -0.57 -20.48
N LEU A 168 1.09 0.67 -20.85
CA LEU A 168 0.87 1.03 -22.25
C LEU A 168 2.10 0.71 -23.12
N PRO A 169 1.90 0.25 -24.38
CA PRO A 169 0.63 0.17 -25.11
C PRO A 169 -0.16 -1.13 -24.87
N ARG A 170 0.18 -1.90 -23.84
CA ARG A 170 -0.45 -3.19 -23.49
C ARG A 170 -1.14 -3.08 -22.12
N PRO A 171 -2.29 -2.39 -22.05
CA PRO A 171 -2.89 -2.06 -20.77
C PRO A 171 -3.26 -3.34 -20.00
N VAL A 172 -2.82 -3.42 -18.75
CA VAL A 172 -3.17 -4.49 -17.80
C VAL A 172 -4.36 -4.05 -16.96
N ASP A 173 -5.27 -4.96 -16.61
CA ASP A 173 -6.49 -4.67 -15.84
C ASP A 173 -7.47 -3.70 -16.53
N PHE A 174 -7.37 -3.61 -17.86
CA PHE A 174 -8.26 -2.81 -18.72
C PHE A 174 -8.91 -3.72 -19.75
N ALA A 175 -10.23 -3.57 -19.95
CA ALA A 175 -10.95 -4.42 -20.87
C ALA A 175 -10.61 -4.09 -22.33
N THR A 176 -10.24 -5.13 -23.09
CA THR A 176 -9.87 -5.04 -24.50
C THR A 176 -10.37 -6.27 -25.26
N ASN A 177 -10.78 -6.10 -26.52
CA ASN A 177 -11.21 -7.19 -27.41
C ASN A 177 -10.13 -7.49 -28.46
N ASN A 178 -9.81 -6.50 -29.30
CA ASN A 178 -8.67 -6.55 -30.22
C ASN A 178 -7.82 -5.29 -30.00
N TRP A 179 -6.58 -5.48 -29.59
CA TRP A 179 -5.72 -4.39 -29.14
C TRP A 179 -4.31 -4.52 -29.69
N LEU A 180 -4.08 -3.93 -30.86
CA LEU A 180 -2.83 -3.94 -31.61
C LEU A 180 -2.31 -5.37 -31.80
N ASP A 181 -1.22 -5.73 -31.11
CA ASP A 181 -0.61 -7.06 -31.14
C ASP A 181 -1.26 -8.07 -30.20
N TYR A 182 -2.26 -7.66 -29.42
CA TYR A 182 -2.94 -8.45 -28.41
C TYR A 182 -4.40 -8.72 -28.81
N LYS A 183 -4.82 -9.99 -28.78
CA LYS A 183 -6.18 -10.40 -29.13
C LYS A 183 -6.66 -11.52 -28.21
N GLY A 184 -7.73 -11.26 -27.45
CA GLY A 184 -8.39 -12.27 -26.61
C GLY A 184 -7.46 -13.05 -25.67
N GLY A 185 -6.47 -12.39 -25.05
CA GLY A 185 -5.51 -13.07 -24.15
C GLY A 185 -4.18 -13.46 -24.79
N TYR A 186 -4.04 -13.40 -26.12
CA TYR A 186 -2.88 -13.92 -26.84
C TYR A 186 -2.16 -12.85 -27.66
N PHE A 187 -0.84 -12.98 -27.76
CA PHE A 187 -0.02 -12.13 -28.64
C PHE A 187 0.03 -12.69 -30.06
N SER A 188 -0.12 -11.82 -31.05
CA SER A 188 0.12 -12.14 -32.45
C SER A 188 1.57 -12.56 -32.68
N LEU A 189 1.77 -13.58 -33.52
CA LEU A 189 3.09 -13.98 -34.01
C LEU A 189 3.70 -12.92 -34.94
N GLN A 190 2.86 -12.16 -35.65
CA GLN A 190 3.26 -10.99 -36.43
C GLN A 190 3.06 -9.74 -35.59
N ARG A 191 4.16 -9.17 -35.08
CA ARG A 191 4.12 -8.00 -34.19
C ARG A 191 4.33 -6.70 -34.96
N ILE A 192 3.49 -5.72 -34.65
CA ILE A 192 3.64 -4.32 -35.02
C ILE A 192 4.64 -3.65 -34.08
N LEU A 193 4.60 -3.99 -32.78
CA LEU A 193 5.35 -3.33 -31.73
C LEU A 193 6.46 -4.20 -31.14
N GLN A 194 7.56 -3.55 -30.75
CA GLN A 194 8.60 -4.18 -29.96
C GLN A 194 8.13 -4.41 -28.52
N PRO A 195 8.56 -5.49 -27.84
CA PRO A 195 8.29 -5.66 -26.40
C PRO A 195 8.78 -4.47 -25.56
N THR A 196 9.89 -3.86 -25.97
CA THR A 196 10.59 -2.76 -25.29
C THR A 196 9.88 -1.40 -25.37
N ILE A 197 8.91 -1.23 -26.28
CA ILE A 197 8.22 0.04 -26.53
C ILE A 197 7.61 0.66 -25.26
N THR A 198 7.19 -0.16 -24.29
CA THR A 198 6.55 0.27 -23.04
C THR A 198 7.43 1.25 -22.25
N ASN A 199 8.75 1.05 -22.26
CA ASN A 199 9.70 1.90 -21.54
C ASN A 199 10.48 2.83 -22.48
N ASN A 200 10.11 2.91 -23.77
CA ASN A 200 10.79 3.78 -24.71
C ASN A 200 10.46 5.26 -24.44
N GLU A 201 11.48 6.11 -24.42
CA GLU A 201 11.37 7.52 -24.05
C GLU A 201 10.48 8.32 -25.01
N ALA A 202 10.61 8.12 -26.33
CA ALA A 202 9.79 8.82 -27.33
C ALA A 202 8.32 8.44 -27.20
N PHE A 203 8.03 7.14 -27.07
CA PHE A 203 6.66 6.64 -26.83
C PHE A 203 6.08 7.18 -25.52
N ARG A 204 6.85 7.16 -24.41
CA ARG A 204 6.39 7.69 -23.11
C ARG A 204 6.18 9.20 -23.15
N SER A 205 7.02 9.94 -23.85
CA SER A 205 6.84 11.38 -24.08
C SER A 205 5.50 11.65 -24.77
N GLU A 206 5.16 10.90 -25.81
CA GLU A 206 3.86 11.01 -26.49
C GLU A 206 2.66 10.67 -25.58
N VAL A 207 2.78 9.63 -24.74
CA VAL A 207 1.77 9.30 -23.73
C VAL A 207 1.58 10.45 -22.75
N ASN A 208 2.68 11.00 -22.24
CA ASN A 208 2.68 12.13 -21.30
C ASN A 208 2.07 13.41 -21.91
N GLN A 209 2.36 13.68 -23.19
CA GLN A 209 1.75 14.79 -23.93
C GLN A 209 0.23 14.65 -23.98
N ALA A 210 -0.29 13.48 -24.35
CA ALA A 210 -1.74 13.24 -24.39
C ALA A 210 -2.39 13.34 -23.00
N MET A 211 -1.74 12.78 -21.98
CA MET A 211 -2.17 12.91 -20.58
C MET A 211 -2.29 14.37 -20.15
N LEU A 212 -1.24 15.17 -20.40
CA LEU A 212 -1.23 16.59 -20.08
C LEU A 212 -2.39 17.31 -20.76
N LYS A 213 -2.54 17.14 -22.08
CA LYS A 213 -3.60 17.78 -22.86
C LYS A 213 -4.98 17.48 -22.27
N ILE A 214 -5.29 16.21 -21.99
CA ILE A 214 -6.57 15.81 -21.41
C ILE A 214 -6.77 16.43 -20.02
N CYS A 215 -5.75 16.37 -19.14
CA CYS A 215 -5.80 16.96 -17.81
C CYS A 215 -6.06 18.47 -17.80
N LEU A 216 -5.69 19.19 -18.87
CA LEU A 216 -5.85 20.64 -19.00
C LEU A 216 -7.22 21.08 -19.52
N ILE A 217 -8.06 20.18 -20.04
CA ILE A 217 -9.37 20.56 -20.58
C ILE A 217 -10.31 20.99 -19.44
N PRO A 218 -10.84 22.23 -19.43
CA PRO A 218 -11.77 22.67 -18.41
C PRO A 218 -13.18 22.12 -18.65
N ASP A 219 -13.98 22.08 -17.59
CA ASP A 219 -15.35 21.54 -17.58
C ASP A 219 -16.23 22.14 -18.66
N GLU A 220 -16.25 23.47 -18.73
CA GLU A 220 -17.07 24.19 -19.71
C GLU A 220 -16.69 23.80 -21.14
N TYR A 221 -15.39 23.59 -21.43
CA TYR A 221 -14.98 23.17 -22.78
C TYR A 221 -15.49 21.76 -23.09
N ILE A 222 -15.41 20.81 -22.16
CA ILE A 222 -15.95 19.46 -22.34
C ILE A 222 -17.46 19.52 -22.58
N GLU A 223 -18.19 20.30 -21.78
CA GLU A 223 -19.64 20.45 -21.90
C GLU A 223 -20.05 20.98 -23.28
N ARG A 224 -19.36 22.02 -23.77
CA ARG A 224 -19.60 22.61 -25.10
C ARG A 224 -19.18 21.67 -26.22
N PHE A 225 -18.04 21.02 -26.08
CA PHE A 225 -17.50 20.06 -27.04
C PHE A 225 -18.46 18.88 -27.21
N VAL A 226 -18.86 18.22 -26.12
CA VAL A 226 -19.83 17.11 -26.16
C VAL A 226 -21.17 17.57 -26.71
N SER A 227 -21.67 18.74 -26.30
CA SER A 227 -22.92 19.31 -26.80
C SER A 227 -22.90 19.62 -28.30
N ALA A 228 -21.72 19.80 -28.90
CA ALA A 228 -21.59 19.95 -30.34
C ALA A 228 -21.91 18.63 -31.05
N TYR A 229 -21.50 17.48 -30.51
CA TYR A 229 -21.66 16.20 -31.20
C TYR A 229 -22.90 15.42 -30.75
N ILE A 230 -23.33 15.55 -29.49
CA ILE A 230 -24.49 14.87 -28.90
C ILE A 230 -25.62 15.88 -28.67
N PRO A 231 -26.71 15.85 -29.48
CA PRO A 231 -27.82 16.79 -29.35
C PRO A 231 -28.77 16.44 -28.18
N ASP A 232 -29.59 17.40 -27.78
CA ASP A 232 -30.67 17.17 -26.80
C ASP A 232 -31.65 16.09 -27.28
N GLY A 233 -32.09 15.22 -26.37
CA GLY A 233 -33.00 14.12 -26.67
C GLY A 233 -32.33 12.89 -27.31
N HIS A 234 -31.01 12.90 -27.51
CA HIS A 234 -30.23 11.72 -27.87
C HIS A 234 -30.30 10.64 -26.78
N LYS A 235 -30.17 9.36 -27.16
CA LYS A 235 -30.04 8.24 -26.22
C LYS A 235 -28.78 7.44 -26.58
N PRO A 236 -27.84 7.21 -25.65
CA PRO A 236 -27.81 7.72 -24.26
C PRO A 236 -27.82 9.24 -24.15
N ASP A 237 -28.25 9.75 -23.00
CA ASP A 237 -28.40 11.20 -22.80
C ASP A 237 -27.06 11.94 -22.84
N LYS A 238 -27.10 13.17 -23.34
CA LYS A 238 -25.95 14.07 -23.46
C LYS A 238 -25.22 14.25 -22.13
N GLN A 239 -25.93 14.39 -21.01
CA GLN A 239 -25.32 14.59 -19.70
C GLN A 239 -24.45 13.38 -19.30
N GLY A 240 -24.86 12.16 -19.67
CA GLY A 240 -24.07 10.96 -19.41
C GLY A 240 -22.71 10.98 -20.11
N TYR A 241 -22.63 11.48 -21.35
CA TYR A 241 -21.34 11.65 -22.05
C TYR A 241 -20.46 12.71 -21.38
N ILE A 242 -21.06 13.83 -20.98
CA ILE A 242 -20.35 14.91 -20.26
C ILE A 242 -19.77 14.36 -18.94
N ASP A 243 -20.60 13.71 -18.14
CA ASP A 243 -20.22 13.16 -16.84
C ASP A 243 -19.13 12.10 -16.99
N LEU A 244 -19.24 11.23 -18.00
CA LEU A 244 -18.22 10.21 -18.28
C LEU A 244 -16.88 10.83 -18.63
N ILE A 245 -16.83 11.80 -19.56
CA ILE A 245 -15.56 12.42 -19.96
C ILE A 245 -14.94 13.23 -18.81
N LYS A 246 -15.76 13.99 -18.06
CA LYS A 246 -15.30 14.75 -16.88
C LYS A 246 -14.76 13.83 -15.79
N SER A 247 -15.53 12.83 -15.38
CA SER A 247 -15.11 11.88 -14.34
C SER A 247 -13.83 11.14 -14.71
N ARG A 248 -13.70 10.70 -15.97
CA ARG A 248 -12.48 10.04 -16.45
C ARG A 248 -11.28 10.97 -16.46
N ARG A 249 -11.45 12.25 -16.86
CA ARG A 249 -10.38 13.25 -16.77
C ARG A 249 -9.95 13.47 -15.31
N ASP A 250 -10.89 13.53 -14.39
CA ASP A 250 -10.57 13.76 -12.97
C ASP A 250 -9.87 12.56 -12.34
N VAL A 251 -10.29 11.32 -12.65
CA VAL A 251 -9.56 10.10 -12.30
C VAL A 251 -8.17 10.06 -12.94
N LEU A 252 -8.05 10.51 -14.20
CA LEU A 252 -6.77 10.63 -14.86
C LEU A 252 -5.86 11.60 -14.13
N ARG A 253 -6.33 12.79 -13.71
CA ARG A 253 -5.50 13.76 -12.97
C ARG A 253 -4.88 13.12 -11.73
N LEU A 254 -5.65 12.35 -10.97
CA LEU A 254 -5.18 11.63 -9.77
C LEU A 254 -4.20 10.51 -10.09
N SER A 255 -4.39 9.81 -11.20
CA SER A 255 -3.54 8.65 -11.58
C SER A 255 -2.27 9.09 -12.30
N ALA A 256 -2.34 10.16 -13.08
CA ALA A 256 -1.24 10.74 -13.84
C ALA A 256 -0.12 11.21 -12.91
N VAL A 257 -0.46 11.91 -11.84
CA VAL A 257 0.52 12.42 -10.85
C VAL A 257 1.19 11.30 -10.03
N LYS A 258 0.69 10.07 -10.11
CA LYS A 258 1.32 8.87 -9.54
C LYS A 258 2.24 8.14 -10.52
N ASN A 259 2.23 8.49 -11.81
CA ASN A 259 3.13 7.91 -12.82
C ASN A 259 4.45 8.67 -12.82
N GLU A 260 5.57 7.98 -12.56
CA GLU A 260 6.90 8.59 -12.50
C GLU A 260 7.26 9.30 -13.82
N SER A 261 7.01 8.65 -14.96
CA SER A 261 7.29 9.24 -16.27
C SER A 261 6.55 10.55 -16.52
N PHE A 262 5.32 10.70 -16.03
CA PHE A 262 4.55 11.93 -16.18
C PHE A 262 5.03 13.02 -15.23
N ARG A 263 5.38 12.67 -13.98
CA ARG A 263 5.97 13.61 -13.01
C ARG A 263 7.26 14.22 -13.54
N ASN A 264 8.13 13.39 -14.09
CA ASN A 264 9.41 13.83 -14.67
C ASN A 264 9.14 14.79 -15.84
N TYR A 265 8.26 14.41 -16.75
CA TYR A 265 7.86 15.26 -17.87
C TYR A 265 7.28 16.61 -17.43
N LEU A 266 6.43 16.67 -16.39
CA LEU A 266 5.88 17.93 -15.88
C LEU A 266 6.95 18.91 -15.37
N SER A 267 8.11 18.41 -14.95
CA SER A 267 9.23 19.25 -14.52
C SER A 267 10.04 19.83 -15.70
N GLU A 268 9.86 19.30 -16.91
CA GLU A 268 10.59 19.72 -18.09
C GLU A 268 10.00 20.99 -18.74
N PRO A 269 10.81 21.83 -19.41
CA PRO A 269 10.30 22.95 -20.20
C PRO A 269 9.32 22.52 -21.31
N ALA A 270 9.47 21.30 -21.84
CA ALA A 270 8.61 20.75 -22.88
C ALA A 270 7.13 20.73 -22.46
N ALA A 271 6.83 20.33 -21.21
CA ALA A 271 5.45 20.30 -20.72
C ALA A 271 4.79 21.69 -20.70
N GLN A 272 5.54 22.75 -20.42
CA GLN A 272 5.02 24.11 -20.46
C GLN A 272 4.68 24.53 -21.91
N GLU A 273 5.55 24.20 -22.86
CA GLU A 273 5.35 24.54 -24.27
C GLU A 273 4.20 23.73 -24.88
N ASP A 274 4.11 22.43 -24.58
CA ASP A 274 3.03 21.57 -25.03
C ASP A 274 1.67 22.01 -24.47
N ALA A 275 1.62 22.44 -23.20
CA ALA A 275 0.42 23.03 -22.61
C ALA A 275 -0.01 24.31 -23.34
N LYS A 276 0.96 25.14 -23.72
CA LYS A 276 0.71 26.39 -24.45
C LYS A 276 0.18 26.15 -25.86
N HIS A 277 0.86 25.31 -26.62
CA HIS A 277 0.39 24.90 -27.94
C HIS A 277 -1.00 24.27 -27.88
N PHE A 278 -1.28 23.47 -26.85
CA PHE A 278 -2.60 22.87 -26.70
C PHE A 278 -3.70 23.89 -26.41
N MET A 279 -3.46 24.90 -25.57
CA MET A 279 -4.45 25.96 -25.36
C MET A 279 -4.70 26.80 -26.61
N GLU A 280 -3.65 27.09 -27.38
CA GLU A 280 -3.79 27.76 -28.69
C GLU A 280 -4.62 26.91 -29.68
N HIS A 281 -4.38 25.60 -29.70
CA HIS A 281 -5.19 24.65 -30.45
C HIS A 281 -6.65 24.68 -29.98
N MET A 282 -6.93 24.55 -28.68
CA MET A 282 -8.30 24.59 -28.15
C MET A 282 -9.06 25.89 -28.50
N ARG A 283 -8.38 27.04 -28.50
CA ARG A 283 -8.96 28.34 -28.87
C ARG A 283 -9.33 28.43 -30.35
N SER A 284 -8.59 27.73 -31.21
CA SER A 284 -8.77 27.75 -32.66
C SER A 284 -9.54 26.54 -33.20
N PHE A 285 -9.71 25.49 -32.38
CA PHE A 285 -10.43 24.28 -32.74
C PHE A 285 -11.90 24.58 -33.04
N LYS A 286 -12.41 23.91 -34.08
CA LYS A 286 -13.76 24.07 -34.58
C LYS A 286 -14.48 22.73 -34.62
N SER A 287 -15.69 22.71 -34.09
CA SER A 287 -16.62 21.58 -34.18
C SER A 287 -17.66 21.88 -35.26
N GLY A 288 -17.62 21.14 -36.37
CA GLY A 288 -18.52 21.36 -37.51
C GLY A 288 -18.40 22.76 -38.13
N GLY A 289 -17.18 23.33 -38.14
CA GLY A 289 -16.88 24.65 -38.70
C GLY A 289 -16.99 25.82 -37.71
N GLU A 290 -17.59 25.63 -36.54
CA GLU A 290 -17.80 26.66 -35.52
C GLU A 290 -16.85 26.50 -34.33
N PRO A 291 -16.33 27.60 -33.72
CA PRO A 291 -15.54 27.52 -32.49
C PRO A 291 -16.31 26.84 -31.36
N VAL A 292 -15.63 26.01 -30.56
CA VAL A 292 -16.25 25.32 -29.40
C VAL A 292 -16.73 26.32 -28.34
N LEU A 293 -15.89 27.31 -28.03
CA LEU A 293 -16.24 28.45 -27.18
C LEU A 293 -16.63 29.62 -28.08
N ALA A 294 -17.88 30.10 -27.93
CA ALA A 294 -18.49 31.02 -28.87
C ALA A 294 -17.90 32.44 -28.81
N SER A 295 -17.63 32.97 -27.61
CA SER A 295 -17.13 34.33 -27.47
C SER A 295 -15.60 34.40 -27.57
N GLN A 296 -15.08 35.54 -28.04
CA GLN A 296 -13.65 35.84 -27.99
C GLN A 296 -13.15 35.95 -26.54
N GLN A 297 -14.02 36.40 -25.63
CA GLN A 297 -13.68 36.57 -24.21
C GLN A 297 -13.44 35.23 -23.52
N GLU A 298 -14.34 34.26 -23.66
CA GLU A 298 -14.18 32.90 -23.11
C GLU A 298 -12.89 32.25 -23.66
N ARG A 299 -12.62 32.40 -24.97
CA ARG A 299 -11.40 31.88 -25.60
C ARG A 299 -10.13 32.53 -25.03
N SER A 300 -10.15 33.83 -24.77
CA SER A 300 -9.02 34.55 -24.15
C SER A 300 -8.84 34.22 -22.66
N GLN A 301 -9.88 33.75 -21.97
CA GLN A 301 -9.84 33.36 -20.55
C GLN A 301 -9.32 31.94 -20.33
N LEU A 302 -9.21 31.10 -21.37
CA LEU A 302 -8.46 29.85 -21.30
C LEU A 302 -7.01 30.16 -20.92
N THR A 303 -6.65 29.93 -19.67
CA THR A 303 -5.30 30.18 -19.13
C THR A 303 -4.65 28.85 -18.74
N ILE A 304 -3.35 28.73 -19.03
CA ILE A 304 -2.56 27.52 -18.76
C ILE A 304 -2.16 27.49 -17.29
N ASP A 305 -1.86 28.68 -16.75
CA ASP A 305 -1.04 28.85 -15.56
C ASP A 305 -1.65 28.14 -14.36
N LEU A 306 -2.94 28.33 -14.08
CA LEU A 306 -3.57 27.73 -12.90
C LEU A 306 -3.69 26.21 -12.98
N ALA A 307 -4.13 25.66 -14.13
CA ALA A 307 -4.36 24.22 -14.27
C ALA A 307 -3.04 23.44 -14.27
N LEU A 308 -2.02 23.94 -14.99
CA LEU A 308 -0.69 23.34 -15.01
C LEU A 308 0.01 23.49 -13.64
N GLN A 309 -0.12 24.65 -13.00
CA GLN A 309 0.41 24.87 -11.66
C GLN A 309 -0.21 23.91 -10.65
N ASN A 310 -1.53 23.71 -10.68
CA ASN A 310 -2.20 22.75 -9.80
C ASN A 310 -1.67 21.32 -9.99
N LEU A 311 -1.43 20.87 -11.24
CA LEU A 311 -0.84 19.55 -11.51
C LEU A 311 0.60 19.43 -10.97
N LYS A 312 1.40 20.50 -11.11
CA LYS A 312 2.77 20.55 -10.57
C LYS A 312 2.77 20.52 -9.04
N LEU A 313 1.86 21.27 -8.40
CA LEU A 313 1.71 21.29 -6.94
C LEU A 313 1.28 19.90 -6.43
N GLU A 314 0.32 19.26 -7.08
CA GLU A 314 -0.13 17.91 -6.72
C GLU A 314 1.01 16.89 -6.78
N THR A 315 1.81 16.98 -7.84
CA THR A 315 3.00 16.14 -8.03
C THR A 315 4.01 16.34 -6.90
N ALA A 316 4.24 17.59 -6.49
CA ALA A 316 5.16 17.91 -5.40
C ALA A 316 4.67 17.35 -4.06
N PHE A 317 3.37 17.44 -3.74
CA PHE A 317 2.80 16.83 -2.54
C PHE A 317 3.01 15.31 -2.53
N ILE A 318 2.71 14.62 -3.63
CA ILE A 318 2.87 13.16 -3.72
C ILE A 318 4.33 12.75 -3.57
N GLN A 319 5.25 13.45 -4.23
CA GLN A 319 6.68 13.18 -4.11
C GLN A 319 7.16 13.34 -2.65
N GLN A 320 6.68 14.37 -1.95
CA GLN A 320 7.03 14.57 -0.55
C GLN A 320 6.42 13.50 0.36
N SER A 321 5.18 13.09 0.12
CA SER A 321 4.55 11.97 0.84
C SER A 321 5.33 10.67 0.65
N GLU A 322 5.70 10.33 -0.59
CA GLU A 322 6.51 9.14 -0.91
C GLU A 322 7.88 9.13 -0.22
N LYS A 323 8.55 10.29 -0.15
CA LYS A 323 9.83 10.43 0.58
C LYS A 323 9.65 10.18 2.08
N VAL A 324 8.62 10.76 2.69
CA VAL A 324 8.31 10.54 4.11
C VAL A 324 8.00 9.07 4.39
N VAL A 325 7.18 8.42 3.56
CA VAL A 325 6.86 6.99 3.66
C VAL A 325 8.12 6.14 3.53
N THR A 326 8.99 6.44 2.56
CA THR A 326 10.23 5.70 2.35
C THR A 326 11.13 5.74 3.59
N VAL A 327 11.31 6.93 4.17
CA VAL A 327 12.09 7.11 5.40
C VAL A 327 11.42 6.44 6.60
N LYS A 328 10.08 6.56 6.74
CA LYS A 328 9.32 5.87 7.79
C LYS A 328 9.54 4.35 7.73
N ASN A 329 9.34 3.75 6.56
CA ASN A 329 9.50 2.31 6.38
C ASN A 329 10.94 1.86 6.65
N ALA A 330 11.94 2.66 6.25
CA ALA A 330 13.33 2.38 6.57
C ALA A 330 13.60 2.44 8.08
N VAL A 331 13.02 3.41 8.79
CA VAL A 331 13.13 3.53 10.26
C VAL A 331 12.50 2.33 10.94
N GLU A 332 11.29 1.94 10.55
CA GLU A 332 10.63 0.76 11.11
C GLU A 332 11.43 -0.52 10.85
N LYS A 333 11.97 -0.66 9.64
CA LYS A 333 12.77 -1.81 9.27
C LYS A 333 14.07 -1.91 10.07
N GLU A 334 14.85 -0.84 10.18
CA GLU A 334 16.11 -0.85 10.94
C GLU A 334 15.87 -0.98 12.44
N ALA A 335 14.95 -0.18 12.98
CA ALA A 335 14.71 -0.12 14.43
C ALA A 335 14.12 -1.41 15.01
N PHE A 336 13.43 -2.21 14.19
CA PHE A 336 12.73 -3.41 14.66
C PHE A 336 13.17 -4.69 13.94
N ALA A 337 14.28 -4.67 13.20
CA ALA A 337 14.82 -5.84 12.50
C ALA A 337 15.05 -7.04 13.44
N ASP A 338 15.51 -6.78 14.67
CA ASP A 338 15.90 -7.79 15.65
C ASP A 338 14.86 -8.01 16.76
N GLN A 339 13.61 -7.55 16.60
CA GLN A 339 12.59 -7.57 17.65
C GLN A 339 12.41 -8.95 18.34
N GLU A 340 12.54 -10.05 17.59
CA GLU A 340 12.47 -11.41 18.12
C GLU A 340 13.70 -11.78 18.97
N ASN A 341 14.89 -11.37 18.54
CA ASN A 341 16.13 -11.53 19.31
C ASN A 341 16.09 -10.70 20.59
N GLU A 342 15.50 -9.50 20.54
CA GLU A 342 15.28 -8.64 21.70
C GLU A 342 14.35 -9.31 22.73
N LEU A 343 13.22 -9.87 22.29
CA LEU A 343 12.32 -10.64 23.14
C LEU A 343 13.01 -11.86 23.75
N ALA A 344 13.82 -12.59 22.96
CA ALA A 344 14.59 -13.73 23.43
C ALA A 344 15.63 -13.34 24.49
N MET A 345 16.33 -12.20 24.32
CA MET A 345 17.27 -11.68 25.31
C MET A 345 16.58 -11.35 26.63
N VAL A 346 15.42 -10.68 26.57
CA VAL A 346 14.62 -10.34 27.75
C VAL A 346 14.11 -11.58 28.46
N PHE A 347 13.59 -12.56 27.71
CA PHE A 347 13.11 -13.84 28.24
C PHE A 347 14.23 -14.63 28.91
N ARG A 348 15.39 -14.78 28.24
CA ARG A 348 16.55 -15.49 28.80
C ARG A 348 17.01 -14.83 30.10
N PHE A 349 17.14 -13.50 30.11
CA PHE A 349 17.53 -12.77 31.32
C PHE A 349 16.52 -12.98 32.45
N GLN A 350 15.23 -12.91 32.15
CA GLN A 350 14.17 -13.14 33.13
C GLN A 350 14.26 -14.56 33.74
N MET A 351 14.43 -15.59 32.91
CA MET A 351 14.55 -16.98 33.39
C MET A 351 15.79 -17.18 34.25
N GLU A 352 16.93 -16.60 33.86
CA GLU A 352 18.16 -16.66 34.64
C GLU A 352 18.02 -15.98 36.00
N MET A 353 17.40 -14.80 36.05
CA MET A 353 17.15 -14.08 37.32
C MET A 353 16.15 -14.81 38.22
N LYS A 354 15.14 -15.47 37.66
CA LYS A 354 14.23 -16.35 38.42
C LYS A 354 14.97 -17.53 39.03
N LYS A 355 15.85 -18.19 38.26
CA LYS A 355 16.67 -19.31 38.74
C LYS A 355 17.60 -18.86 39.88
N GLN A 356 18.35 -17.77 39.69
CA GLN A 356 19.27 -17.24 40.71
C GLN A 356 18.57 -16.85 42.02
N ALA A 357 17.34 -16.35 41.93
CA ALA A 357 16.56 -15.96 43.09
C ALA A 357 15.95 -17.13 43.88
N GLN A 358 15.93 -18.34 43.30
CA GLN A 358 15.39 -19.57 43.91
C GLN A 358 16.47 -20.55 44.42
N LEU A 359 17.75 -20.37 44.04
CA LEU A 359 18.84 -21.24 44.48
C LEU A 359 18.95 -21.25 46.01
N SER A 360 18.57 -22.36 46.66
CA SER A 360 18.75 -22.51 48.11
C SER A 360 20.23 -22.69 48.47
N ASP A 361 20.65 -22.17 49.62
CA ASP A 361 22.01 -22.31 50.15
C ASP A 361 22.21 -23.72 50.75
N SER A 362 21.91 -24.78 50.00
CA SER A 362 21.71 -26.15 50.50
C SER A 362 22.92 -27.09 50.37
N SER A 363 24.12 -26.55 50.19
CA SER A 363 25.33 -27.35 50.39
C SER A 363 25.41 -27.79 51.86
N PHE A 364 25.72 -29.06 52.13
CA PHE A 364 25.97 -29.60 53.49
C PHE A 364 27.01 -28.75 54.29
N ILE A 365 27.81 -27.92 53.61
CA ILE A 365 28.76 -26.95 54.17
C ILE A 365 28.07 -25.71 54.80
N SER A 366 26.88 -25.30 54.35
CA SER A 366 26.18 -24.08 54.82
C SER A 366 25.51 -24.25 56.18
N ILE A 367 25.03 -25.47 56.50
CA ILE A 367 24.49 -25.81 57.83
C ILE A 367 25.57 -25.63 58.91
N ILE A 368 26.84 -25.82 58.56
CA ILE A 368 28.00 -25.62 59.44
C ILE A 368 28.49 -24.14 59.44
N SER A 369 28.12 -23.32 58.44
CA SER A 369 28.75 -22.02 58.15
C SER A 369 27.86 -20.78 58.39
N ARG A 370 26.86 -20.84 59.28
CA ARG A 370 25.95 -19.72 59.64
C ARG A 370 26.61 -18.46 60.25
N SER A 371 27.93 -18.30 60.14
CA SER A 371 28.71 -17.19 60.72
C SER A 371 29.55 -16.40 59.71
N SER A 372 29.29 -16.53 58.40
CA SER A 372 30.00 -15.74 57.37
C SER A 372 29.13 -14.63 56.75
N GLN A 373 29.68 -13.40 56.66
CA GLN A 373 29.08 -12.23 55.99
C GLN A 373 28.64 -12.56 54.54
N ALA A 374 29.32 -13.48 53.87
CA ALA A 374 29.02 -13.90 52.50
C ALA A 374 27.62 -14.57 52.33
N SER A 375 27.14 -15.33 53.33
CA SER A 375 25.81 -15.96 53.26
C SER A 375 24.65 -14.95 53.41
N ALA A 376 24.86 -13.91 54.22
CA ALA A 376 23.89 -12.84 54.43
C ALA A 376 23.76 -11.94 53.18
N GLU A 377 24.88 -11.63 52.53
CA GLU A 377 24.92 -10.86 51.28
C GLU A 377 24.22 -11.59 50.13
N LYS A 378 24.46 -12.91 49.98
CA LYS A 378 23.80 -13.75 48.98
C LYS A 378 22.28 -13.83 49.19
N THR A 379 21.83 -13.98 50.43
CA THR A 379 20.40 -13.99 50.78
C THR A 379 19.74 -12.63 50.49
N ALA A 380 20.44 -11.52 50.74
CA ALA A 380 19.96 -10.18 50.43
C ALA A 380 19.86 -9.95 48.91
N TYR A 381 20.82 -10.45 48.13
CA TYR A 381 20.81 -10.39 46.67
C TYR A 381 19.65 -11.18 46.07
N GLN A 382 19.37 -12.40 46.55
CA GLN A 382 18.22 -13.20 46.12
C GLN A 382 16.88 -12.50 46.39
N ASN A 383 16.76 -11.85 47.56
CA ASN A 383 15.59 -11.04 47.90
C ASN A 383 15.44 -9.83 46.97
N PHE A 384 16.55 -9.19 46.59
CA PHE A 384 16.55 -8.09 45.62
C PHE A 384 16.09 -8.55 44.24
N LEU A 385 16.59 -9.69 43.75
CA LEU A 385 16.15 -10.27 42.49
C LEU A 385 14.64 -10.56 42.49
N ASN A 386 14.14 -11.23 43.54
CA ASN A 386 12.72 -11.58 43.67
C ASN A 386 11.78 -10.36 43.80
N LYS A 387 12.20 -9.33 44.55
CA LYS A 387 11.31 -8.20 44.88
C LYS A 387 11.45 -7.00 43.96
N SER A 388 12.53 -6.90 43.19
CA SER A 388 12.82 -5.72 42.36
C SER A 388 13.07 -6.08 40.89
N VAL A 389 13.95 -7.04 40.60
CA VAL A 389 14.35 -7.35 39.22
C VAL A 389 13.28 -8.17 38.50
N ASN A 390 12.89 -9.32 39.04
CA ASN A 390 11.94 -10.24 38.39
C ASN A 390 10.58 -9.58 38.08
N PRO A 391 9.96 -8.81 39.00
CA PRO A 391 8.68 -8.14 38.70
C PRO A 391 8.81 -7.07 37.60
N ALA A 392 9.91 -6.32 37.56
CA ALA A 392 10.15 -5.32 36.51
C ALA A 392 10.36 -6.00 35.14
N MET A 393 11.09 -7.12 35.12
CA MET A 393 11.32 -7.91 33.92
C MET A 393 10.07 -8.61 33.39
N GLU A 394 9.19 -9.11 34.27
CA GLU A 394 7.88 -9.66 33.89
C GLU A 394 7.01 -8.63 33.19
N LYS A 395 6.90 -7.43 33.78
CA LYS A 395 6.15 -6.32 33.16
C LYS A 395 6.79 -5.87 31.85
N CYS A 396 8.12 -5.82 31.80
CA CYS A 396 8.87 -5.48 30.59
C CYS A 396 8.55 -6.45 29.45
N PHE A 397 8.71 -7.75 29.70
CA PHE A 397 8.46 -8.80 28.71
C PHE A 397 7.01 -8.74 28.22
N ALA A 398 6.05 -8.62 29.14
CA ALA A 398 4.64 -8.54 28.78
C ALA A 398 4.31 -7.27 27.96
N ALA A 399 4.94 -6.13 28.27
CA ALA A 399 4.78 -4.89 27.51
C ALA A 399 5.42 -4.98 26.11
N LEU A 400 6.56 -5.64 25.97
CA LEU A 400 7.22 -5.88 24.67
C LEU A 400 6.39 -6.80 23.78
N VAL A 401 5.84 -7.89 24.32
CA VAL A 401 4.96 -8.83 23.59
C VAL A 401 3.69 -8.12 23.11
N ARG A 402 3.11 -7.25 23.94
CA ARG A 402 1.92 -6.46 23.60
C ARG A 402 2.19 -5.26 22.70
N ASN A 403 3.46 -4.90 22.53
CA ASN A 403 3.88 -3.65 21.90
C ASN A 403 3.25 -2.40 22.60
N ASP A 404 3.11 -2.43 23.93
CA ASP A 404 2.48 -1.37 24.72
C ASP A 404 3.52 -0.32 25.15
N LEU A 405 3.60 0.77 24.38
CA LEU A 405 4.54 1.87 24.61
C LEU A 405 4.42 2.49 26.02
N LYS A 406 3.19 2.67 26.52
CA LYS A 406 2.96 3.32 27.82
C LYS A 406 3.45 2.45 28.96
N GLN A 407 3.20 1.14 28.88
CA GLN A 407 3.73 0.21 29.86
C GLN A 407 5.26 0.11 29.78
N LEU A 408 5.86 0.15 28.59
CA LEU A 408 7.32 0.19 28.45
C LEU A 408 7.93 1.44 29.12
N GLU A 409 7.34 2.62 28.90
CA GLU A 409 7.73 3.86 29.58
C GLU A 409 7.63 3.76 31.11
N GLN A 410 6.54 3.17 31.61
CA GLN A 410 6.33 2.98 33.04
C GLN A 410 7.38 2.02 33.64
N VAL A 411 7.65 0.91 32.96
CA VAL A 411 8.57 -0.12 33.42
C VAL A 411 10.00 0.38 33.49
N LEU A 412 10.43 1.27 32.59
CA LEU A 412 11.75 1.91 32.65
C LEU A 412 12.01 2.63 33.98
N ALA A 413 10.97 3.19 34.61
CA ALA A 413 11.07 3.83 35.92
C ALA A 413 11.15 2.82 37.09
N GLU A 414 10.70 1.58 36.87
CA GLU A 414 10.73 0.50 37.86
C GLU A 414 12.09 -0.23 37.88
N PHE A 415 12.92 -0.06 36.85
CA PHE A 415 14.25 -0.67 36.78
C PHE A 415 15.14 -0.19 37.94
N PRO A 416 15.83 -1.10 38.67
CA PRO A 416 16.66 -0.70 39.79
C PRO A 416 17.79 0.25 39.38
N ASN A 417 18.02 1.30 40.16
CA ASN A 417 19.08 2.27 39.91
C ASN A 417 20.47 1.72 40.30
N ASN A 418 21.53 2.40 39.87
CA ASN A 418 22.91 1.98 40.14
C ASN A 418 23.20 1.82 41.65
N GLU A 419 22.60 2.65 42.51
CA GLU A 419 22.80 2.57 43.96
C GLU A 419 22.31 1.24 44.55
N LYS A 420 21.16 0.73 44.09
CA LYS A 420 20.65 -0.59 44.50
C LYS A 420 21.56 -1.73 44.06
N TRP A 421 22.16 -1.64 42.88
CA TRP A 421 23.11 -2.65 42.39
C TRP A 421 24.45 -2.60 43.12
N SER A 422 24.97 -1.42 43.42
CA SER A 422 26.24 -1.23 44.13
C SER A 422 26.23 -1.73 45.58
N ALA A 423 25.07 -2.13 46.11
CA ALA A 423 24.95 -2.72 47.44
C ALA A 423 25.45 -4.16 47.52
N PHE A 424 25.77 -4.80 46.38
CA PHE A 424 26.21 -6.19 46.30
C PHE A 424 27.59 -6.28 45.64
N ASN A 425 28.56 -6.91 46.30
CA ASN A 425 29.90 -7.15 45.79
C ASN A 425 30.05 -8.59 45.27
N LEU A 426 29.13 -9.00 44.40
CA LEU A 426 29.06 -10.34 43.82
C LEU A 426 29.28 -10.26 42.30
N GLN A 427 30.10 -11.15 41.75
CA GLN A 427 30.35 -11.20 40.30
C GLN A 427 29.07 -11.43 39.49
N GLU A 428 28.16 -12.27 40.00
CA GLU A 428 26.84 -12.53 39.40
C GLU A 428 25.97 -11.25 39.34
N SER A 429 26.06 -10.37 40.35
CA SER A 429 25.37 -9.08 40.39
C SER A 429 25.89 -8.13 39.31
N GLU A 430 27.21 -8.08 39.09
CA GLU A 430 27.81 -7.24 38.04
C GLU A 430 27.38 -7.69 36.65
N VAL A 431 27.35 -9.00 36.40
CA VAL A 431 26.90 -9.57 35.12
C VAL A 431 25.41 -9.30 34.90
N ALA A 432 24.58 -9.52 35.92
CA ALA A 432 23.14 -9.27 35.84
C ALA A 432 22.83 -7.78 35.59
N LYS A 433 23.55 -6.88 36.28
CA LYS A 433 23.45 -5.43 36.07
C LYS A 433 23.79 -5.06 34.63
N ALA A 434 24.89 -5.58 34.09
CA ALA A 434 25.31 -5.27 32.73
C ALA A 434 24.27 -5.72 31.69
N GLN A 435 23.67 -6.90 31.88
CA GLN A 435 22.59 -7.41 31.02
C GLN A 435 21.31 -6.57 31.15
N MET A 436 20.94 -6.18 32.38
CA MET A 436 19.77 -5.32 32.60
C MET A 436 19.97 -3.91 32.05
N ASP A 437 21.18 -3.34 32.15
CA ASP A 437 21.53 -2.05 31.55
C ASP A 437 21.44 -2.11 30.01
N ALA A 438 21.81 -3.25 29.40
CA ALA A 438 21.64 -3.46 27.96
C ALA A 438 20.16 -3.53 27.55
N ILE A 439 19.35 -4.31 28.29
CA ILE A 439 17.89 -4.39 28.09
C ILE A 439 17.24 -3.01 28.28
N LYS A 440 17.66 -2.26 29.31
CA LYS A 440 17.15 -0.92 29.58
C LYS A 440 17.38 0.01 28.40
N ARG A 441 18.61 0.05 27.85
CA ARG A 441 18.94 0.89 26.69
C ARG A 441 18.09 0.54 25.47
N LEU A 442 17.91 -0.75 25.21
CA LEU A 442 17.07 -1.23 24.11
C LEU A 442 15.63 -0.72 24.25
N ILE A 443 15.04 -0.81 25.44
CA ILE A 443 13.67 -0.33 25.68
C ILE A 443 13.60 1.20 25.56
N GLU A 444 14.59 1.93 26.11
CA GLU A 444 14.70 3.39 25.98
C GLU A 444 14.73 3.82 24.51
N GLU A 445 15.50 3.12 23.66
CA GLU A 445 15.57 3.37 22.22
C GLU A 445 14.24 3.07 21.52
N ARG A 446 13.61 1.92 21.82
CA ARG A 446 12.32 1.55 21.24
C ARG A 446 11.23 2.58 21.59
N VAL A 447 11.18 2.97 22.86
CA VAL A 447 10.26 4.01 23.35
C VAL A 447 10.52 5.33 22.64
N PHE A 448 11.78 5.73 22.48
CA PHE A 448 12.13 6.96 21.79
C PHE A 448 11.70 6.93 20.31
N ILE A 449 12.00 5.87 19.56
CA ILE A 449 11.67 5.78 18.13
C ILE A 449 10.15 5.76 17.93
N ARG A 450 9.43 4.88 18.64
CA ARG A 450 7.96 4.76 18.53
C ARG A 450 7.21 5.95 19.13
N GLY A 451 7.77 6.63 20.12
CA GLY A 451 7.13 7.75 20.80
C GLY A 451 7.46 9.11 20.22
N LYS A 452 8.58 9.25 19.50
CA LYS A 452 9.11 10.57 19.07
C LYS A 452 9.46 10.69 17.60
N ILE A 453 9.83 9.59 16.91
CA ILE A 453 10.22 9.65 15.49
C ILE A 453 9.05 9.24 14.59
N LEU A 454 8.54 8.02 14.77
CA LEU A 454 7.46 7.49 13.93
C LEU A 454 6.18 8.32 13.97
N PRO A 455 5.71 8.83 15.13
CA PRO A 455 4.52 9.67 15.17
C PRO A 455 4.69 10.98 14.40
N VAL A 456 5.90 11.54 14.37
CA VAL A 456 6.20 12.76 13.61
C VAL A 456 6.15 12.48 12.10
N LEU A 457 6.74 11.37 11.66
CA LEU A 457 6.68 10.93 10.26
C LEU A 457 5.24 10.66 9.82
N GLU A 458 4.44 9.97 10.64
CA GLU A 458 3.03 9.69 10.36
C GLU A 458 2.20 10.99 10.26
N GLN A 459 2.32 11.88 11.26
CA GLN A 459 1.61 13.16 11.26
C GLN A 459 2.02 14.05 10.07
N CYS A 460 3.30 14.03 9.70
CA CYS A 460 3.79 14.77 8.54
C CYS A 460 3.19 14.22 7.24
N LYS A 461 3.25 12.90 7.05
CA LYS A 461 2.63 12.22 5.89
C LYS A 461 1.15 12.55 5.81
N ASP A 462 0.41 12.35 6.90
CA ASP A 462 -1.03 12.60 6.94
C ASP A 462 -1.37 14.03 6.59
N ALA A 463 -0.59 15.01 7.08
CA ALA A 463 -0.77 16.42 6.76
C ALA A 463 -0.43 16.74 5.29
N ILE A 464 0.60 16.11 4.72
CA ILE A 464 0.98 16.25 3.30
C ILE A 464 -0.11 15.67 2.39
N ASP A 465 -0.62 14.47 2.68
CA ASP A 465 -1.72 13.84 1.93
C ASP A 465 -2.99 14.70 1.99
N LYS A 466 -3.16 15.38 3.13
CA LYS A 466 -4.20 16.37 3.40
C LYS A 466 -3.91 17.75 2.79
N LYS A 467 -2.76 17.98 2.17
CA LYS A 467 -2.34 19.29 1.66
C LYS A 467 -2.42 20.40 2.74
N ASP A 468 -2.36 20.01 4.02
CA ASP A 468 -2.34 20.90 5.17
C ASP A 468 -0.88 21.29 5.45
N ILE A 469 -0.40 22.28 4.71
CA ILE A 469 0.99 22.73 4.79
C ILE A 469 1.35 23.19 6.21
N PRO A 470 0.54 24.01 6.92
CA PRO A 470 0.82 24.37 8.31
C PRO A 470 0.99 23.16 9.23
N ALA A 471 0.08 22.17 9.17
CA ALA A 471 0.19 20.97 10.00
C ALA A 471 1.43 20.14 9.64
N ALA A 472 1.78 20.02 8.35
CA ALA A 472 2.96 19.30 7.91
C ALA A 472 4.25 19.94 8.42
N LEU A 473 4.38 21.28 8.30
CA LEU A 473 5.51 22.04 8.83
C LEU A 473 5.60 21.95 10.36
N GLN A 474 4.44 21.98 11.05
CA GLN A 474 4.38 21.79 12.49
C GLN A 474 4.88 20.39 12.89
N ALA A 475 4.44 19.34 12.21
CA ALA A 475 4.92 17.99 12.45
C ALA A 475 6.44 17.90 12.25
N LEU A 476 6.98 18.41 11.13
CA LEU A 476 8.43 18.43 10.88
C LEU A 476 9.23 19.20 11.94
N SER A 477 8.64 20.24 12.53
CA SER A 477 9.28 20.98 13.64
C SER A 477 9.34 20.18 14.94
N ALA A 478 8.49 19.17 15.11
CA ALA A 478 8.40 18.33 16.30
C ALA A 478 9.43 17.18 16.33
N PHE A 479 10.24 17.01 15.28
CA PHE A 479 11.36 16.06 15.31
C PHE A 479 12.30 16.32 16.50
N PRO A 480 12.81 15.26 17.17
CA PRO A 480 13.77 15.41 18.24
C PRO A 480 15.03 16.16 17.79
N PRO A 481 15.70 16.90 18.70
CA PRO A 481 16.98 17.55 18.40
C PRO A 481 18.05 16.53 17.98
N ASP A 482 18.99 16.93 17.11
CA ASP A 482 20.06 16.05 16.61
C ASP A 482 20.89 15.39 17.72
N LYS A 483 21.09 16.10 18.83
CA LYS A 483 21.77 15.56 20.02
C LYS A 483 21.07 14.34 20.60
N ASP A 484 19.74 14.30 20.56
CA ASP A 484 18.98 13.17 21.06
C ASP A 484 18.92 12.03 20.03
N MET A 485 18.79 12.36 18.74
CA MET A 485 18.92 11.39 17.63
C MET A 485 20.30 10.71 17.60
N SER A 486 21.35 11.41 18.00
CA SER A 486 22.72 10.86 18.04
C SER A 486 22.88 9.71 19.05
N LYS A 487 22.01 9.63 20.07
CA LYS A 487 22.09 8.62 21.14
C LYS A 487 21.50 7.27 20.74
N THR A 488 20.61 7.24 19.75
CA THR A 488 19.96 6.01 19.29
C THR A 488 20.93 5.13 18.52
N THR A 489 21.18 3.89 18.94
CA THR A 489 22.08 2.97 18.23
C THR A 489 21.36 2.01 17.28
N SER A 490 20.05 1.80 17.48
CA SER A 490 19.20 0.93 16.65
C SER A 490 18.84 1.49 15.26
N ILE A 491 19.27 2.71 14.91
CA ILE A 491 19.16 3.26 13.55
C ILE A 491 20.54 3.72 13.08
N SER A 492 20.89 3.37 11.85
CA SER A 492 22.18 3.68 11.24
C SER A 492 22.43 5.19 11.11
N SER A 493 23.70 5.60 11.14
CA SER A 493 24.06 7.00 10.89
C SER A 493 23.65 7.47 9.50
N GLY A 494 23.60 6.56 8.52
CA GLY A 494 23.10 6.84 7.18
C GLY A 494 21.61 7.19 7.19
N LEU A 495 20.78 6.38 7.85
CA LEU A 495 19.35 6.63 7.94
C LEU A 495 19.02 7.88 8.77
N LYS A 496 19.80 8.19 9.81
CA LYS A 496 19.71 9.49 10.51
C LYS A 496 19.98 10.67 9.56
N GLY A 497 20.98 10.53 8.69
CA GLY A 497 21.25 11.51 7.63
C GLY A 497 20.06 11.68 6.68
N GLN A 498 19.45 10.57 6.25
CA GLN A 498 18.25 10.61 5.38
C GLN A 498 17.05 11.29 6.06
N ILE A 499 16.84 11.09 7.37
CA ILE A 499 15.78 11.80 8.11
C ILE A 499 16.00 13.31 8.09
N ILE A 500 17.24 13.76 8.31
CA ILE A 500 17.59 15.19 8.32
C ILE A 500 17.44 15.79 6.91
N GLU A 501 17.94 15.09 5.90
CA GLU A 501 17.83 15.51 4.49
C GLU A 501 16.37 15.60 4.06
N MET A 502 15.57 14.56 4.32
CA MET A 502 14.14 14.54 4.04
C MET A 502 13.43 15.68 4.75
N LYS A 503 13.71 15.92 6.04
CA LYS A 503 13.11 17.03 6.78
C LYS A 503 13.39 18.38 6.12
N GLN A 504 14.64 18.63 5.74
CA GLN A 504 15.03 19.90 5.13
C GLN A 504 14.41 20.08 3.75
N ASP A 505 14.46 19.05 2.90
CA ASP A 505 13.87 19.03 1.56
C ASP A 505 12.34 19.22 1.61
N ALA A 506 11.67 18.57 2.57
CA ALA A 506 10.23 18.70 2.77
C ALA A 506 9.86 20.13 3.23
N ILE A 507 10.62 20.73 4.15
CA ILE A 507 10.39 22.13 4.58
C ILE A 507 10.56 23.10 3.41
N GLU A 508 11.62 22.94 2.61
CA GLU A 508 11.86 23.81 1.46
C GLU A 508 10.74 23.67 0.42
N SER A 509 10.41 22.44 0.04
CA SER A 509 9.35 22.14 -0.92
C SER A 509 7.99 22.67 -0.47
N LEU A 510 7.59 22.40 0.77
CA LEU A 510 6.30 22.86 1.32
C LEU A 510 6.20 24.38 1.39
N ASN A 511 7.30 25.09 1.70
CA ASN A 511 7.33 26.55 1.67
C ASN A 511 7.16 27.11 0.25
N VAL A 512 7.76 26.47 -0.76
CA VAL A 512 7.56 26.85 -2.17
C VAL A 512 6.09 26.66 -2.58
N ILE A 513 5.49 25.53 -2.20
CA ILE A 513 4.07 25.23 -2.47
C ILE A 513 3.15 26.27 -1.79
N ALA A 514 3.44 26.63 -0.53
CA ALA A 514 2.65 27.61 0.23
C ALA A 514 2.64 29.01 -0.41
N GLN A 515 3.75 29.40 -1.04
CA GLN A 515 3.85 30.67 -1.78
C GLN A 515 3.06 30.66 -3.09
N GLN A 516 2.67 29.48 -3.57
CA GLN A 516 2.08 29.26 -4.90
C GLN A 516 0.59 28.86 -4.88
N SER A 517 -0.02 28.63 -3.71
CA SER A 517 -1.37 28.05 -3.61
C SER A 517 -2.41 28.98 -2.96
N PRO A 518 -3.62 29.13 -3.53
CA PRO A 518 -4.84 29.49 -2.81
C PRO A 518 -5.45 28.23 -2.16
N ILE A 519 -5.63 28.26 -0.83
CA ILE A 519 -5.95 27.12 0.05
C ILE A 519 -7.35 26.52 -0.21
N SER A 520 -7.47 25.19 -0.28
CA SER A 520 -8.70 24.44 0.07
C SER A 520 -8.40 22.99 0.48
N THR A 521 -9.19 22.52 1.45
CA THR A 521 -8.97 21.42 2.40
C THR A 521 -9.27 19.99 1.90
N PRO A 522 -8.80 18.95 2.62
CA PRO A 522 -8.79 17.53 2.22
C PRO A 522 -9.72 16.58 3.00
N VAL A 523 -9.76 15.31 2.58
CA VAL A 523 -10.47 14.15 3.17
C VAL A 523 -9.48 12.95 3.33
N ILE A 524 -9.74 12.06 4.29
CA ILE A 524 -8.89 11.01 4.89
C ILE A 524 -9.30 9.60 4.40
N ASP A 525 -8.36 8.64 4.27
CA ASP A 525 -8.42 7.30 4.92
C ASP A 525 -7.19 6.38 4.71
N ASP A 526 -6.95 5.64 5.80
CA ASP A 526 -5.99 4.59 6.25
C ASP A 526 -5.99 3.28 5.40
N ALA A 527 -5.12 2.26 5.53
CA ALA A 527 -3.86 1.97 6.26
C ALA A 527 -3.22 0.68 5.67
N GLU A 528 -1.93 0.53 6.01
CA GLU A 528 -1.00 -0.63 6.04
C GLU A 528 -1.55 -2.08 6.18
N LYS A 529 -0.80 -3.10 5.67
CA LYS A 529 0.26 -3.84 6.41
C LYS A 529 0.96 -4.96 5.61
N VAL A 530 1.97 -5.56 6.25
CA VAL A 530 3.14 -6.32 5.77
C VAL A 530 3.07 -7.83 6.08
N GLU A 531 3.91 -8.55 5.32
CA GLU A 531 4.31 -9.97 5.20
C GLU A 531 4.90 -10.68 6.47
N SER A 532 5.06 -12.02 6.38
CA SER A 532 5.40 -12.97 7.47
C SER A 532 6.72 -13.75 7.25
N GLY A 533 7.34 -14.25 8.34
CA GLY A 533 8.44 -15.24 8.30
C GLY A 533 9.10 -15.55 9.66
N TYR A 534 9.19 -16.85 9.99
CA TYR A 534 9.80 -17.61 11.13
C TYR A 534 10.61 -16.90 12.26
N SER A 535 10.33 -17.30 13.53
CA SER A 535 10.65 -16.61 14.80
C SER A 535 11.83 -17.19 15.62
N PRO A 536 12.89 -16.40 15.92
CA PRO A 536 13.97 -16.69 16.87
C PRO A 536 13.56 -16.91 18.33
N LEU A 537 12.45 -16.33 18.82
CA LEU A 537 11.95 -16.54 20.18
C LEU A 537 11.61 -18.02 20.43
N LEU A 538 11.03 -18.69 19.44
CA LEU A 538 10.70 -20.12 19.52
C LEU A 538 11.94 -20.98 19.69
N VAL A 539 13.07 -20.61 19.07
CA VAL A 539 14.35 -21.31 19.22
C VAL A 539 14.87 -21.18 20.66
N GLU A 540 14.73 -20.02 21.28
CA GLU A 540 15.20 -19.81 22.65
C GLU A 540 14.33 -20.52 23.69
N ILE A 541 13.00 -20.49 23.53
CA ILE A 541 12.09 -21.28 24.36
C ILE A 541 12.39 -22.77 24.20
N THR A 542 12.66 -23.23 22.97
CA THR A 542 13.03 -24.61 22.68
C THR A 542 14.33 -25.01 23.40
N LYS A 543 15.38 -24.18 23.35
CA LYS A 543 16.64 -24.45 24.08
C LYS A 543 16.43 -24.53 25.59
N GLN A 544 15.59 -23.66 26.15
CA GLN A 544 15.28 -23.69 27.57
C GLN A 544 14.53 -24.97 27.95
N ILE A 545 13.62 -25.44 27.09
CA ILE A 545 12.91 -26.73 27.26
C ILE A 545 13.87 -27.91 27.13
N GLU A 546 14.77 -27.91 26.14
CA GLU A 546 15.79 -28.96 25.98
C GLU A 546 16.73 -29.05 27.20
N ALA A 547 17.13 -27.89 27.75
CA ALA A 547 17.89 -27.84 29.00
C ALA A 547 17.11 -28.49 30.15
N LEU A 548 15.81 -28.17 30.30
CA LEU A 548 14.93 -28.77 31.30
C LEU A 548 14.72 -30.28 31.09
N GLU A 549 14.61 -30.75 29.84
CA GLU A 549 14.47 -32.18 29.50
C GLU A 549 15.72 -33.00 29.86
N SER A 550 16.89 -32.35 29.85
CA SER A 550 18.19 -32.99 30.11
C SER A 550 18.67 -32.86 31.57
N GLU A 551 18.02 -32.05 32.40
CA GLU A 551 18.45 -31.75 33.77
C GLU A 551 18.14 -32.93 34.73
N HIS A 552 19.17 -33.45 35.41
CA HIS A 552 19.01 -34.55 36.37
C HIS A 552 18.76 -34.02 37.79
N CYS A 553 17.59 -34.33 38.35
CA CYS A 553 17.17 -33.94 39.69
C CYS A 553 17.54 -35.01 40.72
N GLU A 554 18.69 -34.84 41.39
CA GLU A 554 19.24 -35.82 42.34
C GLU A 554 18.69 -35.67 43.76
N ASP A 555 18.11 -34.51 44.10
CA ASP A 555 17.54 -34.22 45.41
C ASP A 555 16.22 -33.44 45.33
N LEU A 556 15.47 -33.45 46.45
CA LEU A 556 14.17 -32.78 46.57
C LEU A 556 14.23 -31.27 46.26
N PRO A 557 15.20 -30.49 46.78
CA PRO A 557 15.31 -29.06 46.46
C PRO A 557 15.54 -28.78 44.97
N LYS A 558 16.36 -29.60 44.29
CA LYS A 558 16.61 -29.45 42.86
C LYS A 558 15.38 -29.83 42.03
N LEU A 559 14.63 -30.86 42.46
CA LEU A 559 13.35 -31.24 41.85
C LEU A 559 12.27 -30.15 41.99
N GLU A 560 12.17 -29.49 43.15
CA GLU A 560 11.22 -28.38 43.38
C GLU A 560 11.57 -27.14 42.54
N MET A 561 12.85 -26.82 42.40
CA MET A 561 13.34 -25.73 41.54
C MET A 561 13.11 -26.03 40.05
N HIS A 562 13.37 -27.27 39.63
CA HIS A 562 13.12 -27.73 38.27
C HIS A 562 11.63 -27.65 37.92
N LEU A 563 10.74 -28.13 38.80
CA LEU A 563 9.29 -28.03 38.62
C LEU A 563 8.80 -26.57 38.57
N THR A 564 9.39 -25.67 39.36
CA THR A 564 9.04 -24.25 39.34
C THR A 564 9.46 -23.59 38.02
N THR A 565 10.67 -23.89 37.54
CA THR A 565 11.18 -23.40 36.24
C THR A 565 10.33 -23.91 35.07
N VAL A 566 9.87 -25.17 35.11
CA VAL A 566 8.95 -25.75 34.13
C VAL A 566 7.61 -25.03 34.12
N ASN A 567 7.04 -24.71 35.30
CA ASN A 567 5.80 -23.96 35.40
C ASN A 567 5.96 -22.51 34.90
N ASP A 568 7.06 -21.83 35.20
CA ASP A 568 7.37 -20.49 34.69
C ASP A 568 7.46 -20.46 33.15
N CYS A 569 8.09 -21.48 32.54
CA CYS A 569 8.14 -21.63 31.08
C CYS A 569 6.74 -21.91 30.49
N LEU A 570 5.93 -22.75 31.16
CA LEU A 570 4.58 -23.09 30.72
C LEU A 570 3.64 -21.87 30.76
N ASP A 571 3.68 -21.10 31.85
CA ASP A 571 2.94 -19.84 31.99
C ASP A 571 3.33 -18.84 30.88
N THR A 572 4.60 -18.79 30.51
CA THR A 572 5.09 -17.93 29.42
C THR A 572 4.56 -18.37 28.05
N VAL A 573 4.60 -19.67 27.75
CA VAL A 573 4.06 -20.21 26.48
C VAL A 573 2.55 -19.99 26.39
N GLU A 574 1.81 -20.20 27.48
CA GLU A 574 0.37 -19.95 27.52
C GLU A 574 0.02 -18.46 27.37
N PHE A 575 0.84 -17.58 27.94
CA PHE A 575 0.73 -16.13 27.71
C PHE A 575 0.95 -15.77 26.23
N LEU A 576 1.99 -16.31 25.58
CA LEU A 576 2.28 -16.04 24.16
C LEU A 576 1.15 -16.52 23.24
N ILE A 577 0.60 -17.72 23.48
CA ILE A 577 -0.58 -18.23 22.76
C ILE A 577 -1.76 -17.27 22.90
N SER A 578 -2.05 -16.86 24.14
CA SER A 578 -3.17 -15.97 24.44
C SER A 578 -3.05 -14.60 23.77
N GLU A 579 -1.85 -14.01 23.75
CA GLU A 579 -1.63 -12.71 23.10
C GLU A 579 -1.64 -12.82 21.57
N ARG A 580 -1.15 -13.93 21.00
CA ARG A 580 -1.21 -14.15 19.55
C ARG A 580 -2.65 -14.27 19.05
N ILE A 581 -3.51 -14.98 19.80
CA ILE A 581 -4.95 -15.05 19.54
C ILE A 581 -5.59 -13.66 19.58
N LYS A 582 -5.28 -12.84 20.59
CA LYS A 582 -5.80 -11.47 20.70
C LYS A 582 -5.34 -10.55 19.59
N GLN A 583 -4.07 -10.63 19.19
CA GLN A 583 -3.50 -9.81 18.11
C GLN A 583 -4.07 -10.16 16.74
N HIS A 584 -4.41 -11.43 16.51
CA HIS A 584 -5.04 -11.90 15.27
C HIS A 584 -6.48 -11.40 15.10
N GLY A 585 -7.21 -11.22 16.21
CA GLY A 585 -8.54 -10.62 16.22
C GLY A 585 -9.53 -11.36 15.30
N ALA A 586 -10.27 -10.59 14.49
CA ALA A 586 -11.26 -11.11 13.54
C ALA A 586 -10.71 -11.33 12.11
N SER A 587 -9.39 -11.42 11.95
CA SER A 587 -8.76 -11.65 10.65
C SER A 587 -9.30 -12.93 9.98
N GLU A 588 -9.42 -12.89 8.65
CA GLU A 588 -9.83 -14.07 7.85
C GLU A 588 -8.67 -15.03 7.57
N ASP A 589 -7.43 -14.62 7.86
CA ASP A 589 -6.25 -15.45 7.67
C ASP A 589 -6.18 -16.59 8.70
N PRO A 590 -5.61 -17.76 8.35
CA PRO A 590 -5.40 -18.85 9.31
C PRO A 590 -4.44 -18.45 10.44
N LEU A 591 -4.80 -18.73 11.69
CA LEU A 591 -3.94 -18.49 12.84
C LEU A 591 -2.92 -19.63 13.02
N GLU A 592 -1.64 -19.33 12.90
CA GLU A 592 -0.55 -20.31 13.11
C GLU A 592 -0.13 -20.39 14.60
N LEU A 593 -0.47 -21.49 15.28
CA LEU A 593 -0.10 -21.79 16.68
C LEU A 593 0.71 -23.07 16.88
N SER A 594 0.87 -23.88 15.82
CA SER A 594 1.41 -25.25 15.88
C SER A 594 2.72 -25.37 16.69
N SER A 595 3.69 -24.48 16.46
CA SER A 595 4.96 -24.50 17.19
C SER A 595 4.83 -24.15 18.68
N LEU A 596 3.91 -23.25 19.06
CA LEU A 596 3.68 -22.91 20.47
C LEU A 596 2.94 -24.04 21.21
N GLU A 597 2.02 -24.72 20.54
CA GLU A 597 1.30 -25.88 21.09
C GLU A 597 2.22 -27.10 21.27
N GLU A 598 3.19 -27.29 20.37
CA GLU A 598 4.23 -28.30 20.54
C GLU A 598 5.07 -28.02 21.80
N LEU A 599 5.53 -26.77 21.99
CA LEU A 599 6.29 -26.37 23.17
C LEU A 599 5.47 -26.54 24.47
N ARG A 600 4.18 -26.17 24.44
CA ARG A 600 3.25 -26.40 25.55
C ARG A 600 3.15 -27.88 25.91
N SER A 601 3.01 -28.74 24.90
CA SER A 601 2.89 -30.19 25.06
C SER A 601 4.16 -30.81 25.68
N ARG A 602 5.34 -30.36 25.24
CA ARG A 602 6.63 -30.78 25.81
C ARG A 602 6.73 -30.39 27.30
N LEU A 603 6.44 -29.14 27.64
CA LEU A 603 6.46 -28.66 29.02
C LEU A 603 5.47 -29.40 29.93
N GLN A 604 4.25 -29.70 29.45
CA GLN A 604 3.27 -30.50 30.21
C GLN A 604 3.77 -31.93 30.49
N LYS A 605 4.53 -32.53 29.58
CA LYS A 605 5.13 -33.85 29.77
C LYS A 605 6.23 -33.84 30.83
N ILE A 606 7.08 -32.81 30.83
CA ILE A 606 8.12 -32.60 31.86
C ILE A 606 7.44 -32.41 33.21
N LYS A 607 6.49 -31.47 33.30
CA LYS A 607 5.71 -31.20 34.53
C LYS A 607 5.09 -32.48 35.12
N LYS A 608 4.44 -33.29 34.30
CA LYS A 608 3.85 -34.57 34.75
C LYS A 608 4.91 -35.54 35.25
N THR A 609 6.08 -35.55 34.64
CA THR A 609 7.21 -36.40 35.06
C THR A 609 7.75 -35.95 36.43
N ASP A 610 7.95 -34.64 36.61
CA ASP A 610 8.46 -34.07 37.86
C ASP A 610 7.45 -34.20 39.00
N GLU A 611 6.15 -33.96 38.74
CA GLU A 611 5.08 -34.17 39.72
C GLU A 611 5.01 -35.65 40.16
N ASN A 612 5.20 -36.60 39.25
CA ASN A 612 5.26 -38.02 39.60
C ASN A 612 6.50 -38.35 40.44
N ALA A 613 7.67 -37.78 40.11
CA ALA A 613 8.90 -37.96 40.88
C ALA A 613 8.78 -37.34 42.28
N LEU A 614 8.15 -36.17 42.40
CA LEU A 614 7.90 -35.48 43.67
C LEU A 614 6.97 -36.29 44.56
N ASN A 615 5.92 -36.90 43.98
CA ASN A 615 4.99 -37.77 44.69
C ASN A 615 5.61 -39.12 45.11
N ALA A 616 6.66 -39.59 44.41
CA ALA A 616 7.38 -40.83 44.70
C ALA A 616 8.53 -40.65 45.71
N TYR A 617 8.89 -39.40 46.07
CA TYR A 617 9.95 -39.13 47.03
C TYR A 617 9.55 -39.65 48.42
N PRO A 618 10.36 -40.51 49.08
CA PRO A 618 9.97 -41.19 50.30
C PRO A 618 9.73 -40.19 51.45
N LYS A 619 8.54 -40.25 52.05
CA LYS A 619 8.16 -39.51 53.27
C LYS A 619 8.76 -40.09 54.56
N ASP A 620 9.85 -40.83 54.47
CA ASP A 620 10.47 -41.49 55.62
C ASP A 620 11.70 -40.70 56.09
N ASN A 621 11.43 -39.73 56.98
CA ASN A 621 12.27 -39.40 58.13
C ASN A 621 11.50 -38.46 59.08
N ALA A 622 10.38 -38.96 59.60
CA ALA A 622 9.72 -38.36 60.76
C ALA A 622 8.88 -39.40 61.53
N GLU A 623 9.52 -40.41 62.11
CA GLU A 623 8.91 -41.18 63.22
C GLU A 623 9.90 -41.36 64.38
N ILE A 624 9.79 -40.49 65.39
CA ILE A 624 9.87 -40.78 66.83
C ILE A 624 8.98 -39.68 67.46
N THR A 625 7.75 -39.88 67.99
CA THR A 625 7.22 -40.90 68.92
C THR A 625 5.69 -40.85 68.84
N GLN A 626 5.00 -42.00 68.87
CA GLN A 626 3.54 -42.08 69.03
C GLN A 626 3.15 -42.13 70.52
N THR A 627 2.06 -41.45 70.91
CA THR A 627 1.01 -42.03 71.76
C THR A 627 -0.34 -41.32 71.56
N GLU A 628 -1.38 -42.14 71.51
CA GLU A 628 -2.79 -41.98 71.11
C GLU A 628 -3.61 -40.86 71.78
N THR A 629 -4.47 -40.17 71.01
CA THR A 629 -5.97 -40.22 71.10
C THR A 629 -6.66 -39.36 70.01
N GLN A 630 -7.70 -39.93 69.37
CA GLN A 630 -8.63 -39.32 68.39
C GLN A 630 -9.65 -38.33 69.04
N PRO A 631 -10.56 -37.62 68.30
CA PRO A 631 -10.59 -37.25 66.88
C PRO A 631 -11.02 -35.76 66.58
N SER A 632 -10.85 -35.35 65.32
CA SER A 632 -11.58 -34.28 64.60
C SER A 632 -11.38 -32.81 65.01
N GLN A 633 -10.73 -32.02 64.15
CA GLN A 633 -11.24 -30.71 63.71
C GLN A 633 -10.50 -30.17 62.47
N VAL A 634 -11.24 -29.37 61.72
CA VAL A 634 -10.99 -28.88 60.36
C VAL A 634 -10.26 -27.51 60.37
N LEU A 635 -9.46 -27.26 59.31
CA LEU A 635 -8.86 -25.99 58.80
C LEU A 635 -7.63 -25.39 59.52
N PRO A 636 -6.74 -24.58 58.86
CA PRO A 636 -6.86 -23.96 57.53
C PRO A 636 -5.68 -24.10 56.55
N GLN A 637 -5.99 -24.08 55.25
CA GLN A 637 -5.05 -23.69 54.20
C GLN A 637 -4.73 -22.19 54.33
N THR A 638 -3.47 -21.85 54.57
CA THR A 638 -2.95 -20.49 54.37
C THR A 638 -1.61 -20.55 53.65
N SER A 639 -1.65 -20.33 52.34
CA SER A 639 -0.53 -19.73 51.61
C SER A 639 -1.12 -18.76 50.59
N ASN A 640 -1.26 -17.50 51.01
CA ASN A 640 -1.57 -16.37 50.16
C ASN A 640 -0.44 -16.19 49.15
N ASN A 641 -0.63 -16.75 47.96
CA ASN A 641 0.18 -16.45 46.79
C ASN A 641 -0.55 -15.34 46.02
N THR A 642 -0.34 -14.09 46.42
CA THR A 642 -0.82 -12.90 45.70
C THR A 642 0.06 -12.66 44.48
N ASN A 643 -0.11 -13.49 43.45
CA ASN A 643 0.31 -13.18 42.09
C ASN A 643 -0.87 -12.44 41.41
N PRO A 644 -0.73 -11.15 41.05
CA PRO A 644 -1.79 -10.41 40.36
C PRO A 644 -2.10 -10.94 38.95
N ALA A 645 -1.33 -11.91 38.43
CA ALA A 645 -1.61 -12.61 37.17
C ALA A 645 -2.66 -13.74 37.30
N LYS A 646 -3.11 -14.12 38.51
CA LYS A 646 -4.26 -15.03 38.68
C LYS A 646 -5.61 -14.30 38.49
N ARG A 647 -5.81 -13.74 37.30
CA ARG A 647 -7.14 -13.83 36.67
C ARG A 647 -6.98 -14.91 35.62
N THR A 648 -7.74 -15.98 35.72
CA THR A 648 -8.00 -16.86 34.57
C THR A 648 -8.52 -15.94 33.45
N ILE A 649 -7.66 -15.51 32.55
CA ILE A 649 -8.07 -14.75 31.37
C ILE A 649 -8.70 -15.80 30.47
N LYS A 650 -10.00 -16.04 30.63
CA LYS A 650 -10.77 -16.59 29.52
C LYS A 650 -10.64 -15.56 28.41
N SER A 651 -10.10 -15.97 27.27
CA SER A 651 -10.13 -15.21 26.04
C SER A 651 -11.58 -14.78 25.78
N ASP A 652 -11.82 -13.55 25.33
CA ASP A 652 -13.14 -13.15 24.81
C ASP A 652 -13.41 -13.74 23.41
N TYR A 653 -12.54 -14.65 22.94
CA TYR A 653 -12.55 -15.27 21.63
C TYR A 653 -12.32 -16.78 21.71
N ASP A 654 -13.07 -17.55 20.93
CA ASP A 654 -12.91 -19.00 20.72
C ASP A 654 -12.18 -19.27 19.39
N VAL A 655 -11.52 -20.42 19.31
CA VAL A 655 -10.85 -20.93 18.10
C VAL A 655 -11.53 -22.23 17.66
N ASP A 656 -11.80 -22.39 16.36
CA ASP A 656 -12.37 -23.62 15.81
C ASP A 656 -11.30 -24.59 15.28
N SER A 657 -11.73 -25.79 14.90
CA SER A 657 -10.88 -26.84 14.32
C SER A 657 -10.20 -26.48 12.99
N GLU A 658 -10.52 -25.32 12.40
CA GLU A 658 -9.89 -24.78 11.19
C GLU A 658 -8.96 -23.59 11.51
N ASN A 659 -8.61 -23.36 12.78
CA ASN A 659 -7.79 -22.23 13.27
C ASN A 659 -8.38 -20.84 12.97
N LYS A 660 -9.71 -20.73 12.88
CA LYS A 660 -10.40 -19.43 12.76
C LYS A 660 -10.77 -18.94 14.16
N VAL A 661 -10.72 -17.62 14.35
CA VAL A 661 -11.03 -16.97 15.63
C VAL A 661 -12.40 -16.29 15.56
N THR A 662 -13.24 -16.46 16.57
CA THR A 662 -14.52 -15.72 16.72
C THR A 662 -14.66 -15.17 18.12
N LYS A 663 -15.39 -14.05 18.29
CA LYS A 663 -15.67 -13.50 19.61
C LYS A 663 -16.73 -14.33 20.33
N ILE A 664 -16.52 -14.64 21.61
CA ILE A 664 -17.47 -15.41 22.44
C ILE A 664 -18.81 -14.65 22.48
N GLY A 665 -19.85 -15.27 21.91
CA GLY A 665 -21.20 -14.72 21.83
C GLY A 665 -21.60 -14.09 20.48
N GLU A 666 -20.71 -14.08 19.48
CA GLU A 666 -21.06 -13.71 18.10
C GLU A 666 -21.28 -14.97 17.23
N ASP A 667 -22.50 -15.12 16.69
CA ASP A 667 -22.82 -16.20 15.76
C ASP A 667 -22.18 -15.94 14.38
N ARG A 668 -21.04 -16.59 14.12
CA ARG A 668 -20.43 -16.65 12.77
C ARG A 668 -20.94 -17.91 12.05
N PRO A 669 -21.59 -17.79 10.88
CA PRO A 669 -22.08 -18.95 10.12
C PRO A 669 -20.93 -19.91 9.77
N GLY A 670 -20.98 -21.14 10.28
CA GLY A 670 -20.00 -22.19 10.01
C GLY A 670 -18.95 -22.43 11.12
N PHE A 671 -18.92 -21.61 12.16
CA PHE A 671 -17.99 -21.78 13.29
C PHE A 671 -18.43 -22.90 14.23
N LYS A 672 -17.49 -23.79 14.62
CA LYS A 672 -17.72 -24.84 15.61
C LYS A 672 -16.59 -24.81 16.65
N PRO A 673 -16.85 -24.42 17.92
CA PRO A 673 -15.83 -24.44 18.95
C PRO A 673 -15.36 -25.87 19.21
N GLU A 674 -14.05 -26.05 19.43
CA GLU A 674 -13.46 -27.32 19.88
C GLU A 674 -13.73 -27.65 21.35
#